data_AF-A0A952FSL4-F1
#
_entry.id   AF-A0A952FSL4-F1
#
_cell.length_a   1.000
_cell.length_b   1.000
_cell.length_c   1.000
_cell.angle_alpha   90.00
_cell.angle_beta   90.00
_cell.angle_gamma   90.00
#
_symmetry.space_group_name_H-M   'P 1'
#
loop_
_entity.id
_entity.type
_entity.pdbx_description
1 polymer ?
#
loop_
_entity_poly.entity_id
_entity_poly.type
_entity_poly.pdbx_seq_one_letter_code
_entity_poly.pdbx_strand_id
1 'polypeptide(L)'
;MTAQPAETPGTAPAAAQPVSGDYRSTVFLPKTDFPMRGGLPQKEPELLARWAQTDLLGRIRAASKGREKFVLHDGPPYANGDIHIGHAVNKILKDIVVRTRQMLGRDSVYVPGWDCHGLPIEWKIEEKYRKAGQDKDAVPVLQFREECRAFAKHWVGVQSEQFQRLGVMGDWADPYLTMTDAAEAQIVREIHKFLLNGGLYRGLKPVLWSVVEKTALAEAEVEYQDLTSDMVWVRFPVTKASRPSLDGAAAVAWTTTPWTLPANRAIAYGPDFEYGVYKVDTVAEGSLAKPGETLVLATALAEAVAKDLAVTGWTAIDKFPGSELAGTVARHPLAGQGYEFEVPFLPGGHVTVDAGTGLVHTAPSHGADDFDLGRAHGIPATETVTEDGSYHVSVPLFAGHVITRPDGKKGDANKVVTAAVEAAGGLLAKGQIRHSYPHSWRSKAPLIFRATPQWFISMETNGLRETALAALKQTRFVPEQGYNRLSSMIESRPDWVISRQRAWGVPIAIFVDKKTGEPLRDTAVCQRIAAAFELEGADAWYKHDAQFFLGNTLKTEDYEQVLDIVDVWFESGSTHAFVLEQRPDLKWPADLYLEGSDQHRGWFHSSLLESCGTRGRAPYDAVLTHGFVLDEQSRKMSKSLGNVVAPQTVVDQSGADILRLWVVSTDYSEDMRVGKEILKYQADAYRRLRNTLRYLLGALDGFQDSER
;
A
#
# COMPACT_ATOMS: atom_id res chain seq x y z
N MET A 1 28.34 -98.05 -32.61
CA MET A 1 27.55 -99.05 -33.36
C MET A 1 26.67 -99.70 -32.33
N THR A 2 25.35 -99.56 -32.31
CA THR A 2 24.38 -99.66 -33.40
C THR A 2 23.05 -99.09 -32.90
N ALA A 3 22.28 -98.53 -33.83
CA ALA A 3 20.92 -98.06 -33.59
C ALA A 3 19.91 -99.23 -33.55
N GLN A 4 18.93 -99.08 -32.65
CA GLN A 4 17.53 -99.54 -32.63
C GLN A 4 17.17 -101.03 -32.78
N PRO A 5 16.11 -101.43 -32.07
CA PRO A 5 14.88 -101.74 -32.79
C PRO A 5 13.62 -101.03 -32.25
N ALA A 6 12.60 -101.03 -33.11
CA ALA A 6 11.41 -100.19 -33.14
C ALA A 6 10.23 -100.65 -32.25
N GLU A 7 9.29 -99.72 -32.14
CA GLU A 7 8.09 -99.64 -31.29
C GLU A 7 7.00 -100.69 -31.57
N THR A 8 6.19 -100.96 -30.55
CA THR A 8 4.78 -101.37 -30.67
C THR A 8 3.88 -100.30 -30.02
N PRO A 9 2.68 -100.02 -30.55
CA PRO A 9 1.93 -98.80 -30.21
C PRO A 9 1.08 -99.00 -28.95
N GLY A 10 1.41 -98.27 -27.89
CA GLY A 10 0.59 -98.14 -26.68
C GLY A 10 -0.48 -97.07 -26.85
N THR A 11 -1.72 -97.42 -26.52
CA THR A 11 -2.92 -96.57 -26.54
C THR A 11 -2.73 -95.24 -25.80
N ALA A 12 -3.05 -94.15 -26.47
CA ALA A 12 -2.97 -92.79 -25.95
C ALA A 12 -3.88 -92.58 -24.71
N PRO A 13 -3.39 -91.96 -23.61
CA PRO A 13 -4.27 -91.46 -22.58
C PRO A 13 -5.04 -90.24 -23.13
N ALA A 14 -6.36 -90.25 -22.92
CA ALA A 14 -7.28 -89.23 -23.38
C ALA A 14 -6.81 -87.82 -22.98
N ALA A 15 -6.81 -86.90 -23.94
CA ALA A 15 -6.58 -85.48 -23.70
C ALA A 15 -7.63 -84.97 -22.69
N ALA A 16 -7.16 -84.51 -21.53
CA ALA A 16 -8.02 -83.83 -20.56
C ALA A 16 -8.65 -82.61 -21.24
N GLN A 17 -9.99 -82.55 -21.23
CA GLN A 17 -10.72 -81.40 -21.74
C GLN A 17 -10.30 -80.14 -20.98
N PRO A 18 -10.12 -78.99 -21.65
CA PRO A 18 -9.84 -77.74 -20.97
C PRO A 18 -11.02 -77.40 -20.08
N VAL A 19 -10.79 -77.30 -18.77
CA VAL A 19 -11.78 -76.84 -17.81
C VAL A 19 -12.15 -75.41 -18.17
N SER A 20 -13.34 -75.22 -18.76
CA SER A 20 -13.92 -73.90 -19.05
C SER A 20 -14.49 -73.27 -17.77
N GLY A 21 -13.65 -73.11 -16.75
CA GLY A 21 -14.00 -72.50 -15.47
C GLY A 21 -13.52 -71.06 -15.38
N ASP A 22 -14.33 -70.17 -14.83
CA ASP A 22 -13.94 -68.80 -14.52
C ASP A 22 -12.93 -68.77 -13.36
N TYR A 23 -11.63 -68.76 -13.70
CA TYR A 23 -10.52 -68.65 -12.75
C TYR A 23 -10.50 -67.33 -11.96
N ARG A 24 -11.36 -66.36 -12.30
CA ARG A 24 -11.48 -65.10 -11.55
C ARG A 24 -11.87 -65.33 -10.09
N SER A 25 -12.62 -66.39 -9.81
CA SER A 25 -13.03 -66.79 -8.46
C SER A 25 -11.89 -67.39 -7.61
N THR A 26 -10.78 -67.79 -8.23
CA THR A 26 -9.65 -68.45 -7.56
C THR A 26 -8.48 -67.51 -7.27
N VAL A 27 -8.59 -66.22 -7.62
CA VAL A 27 -7.53 -65.21 -7.43
C VAL A 27 -7.99 -64.09 -6.50
N PHE A 28 -7.08 -63.60 -5.65
CA PHE A 28 -7.31 -62.45 -4.78
C PHE A 28 -7.35 -61.17 -5.62
N LEU A 29 -8.56 -60.75 -5.99
CA LEU A 29 -8.78 -59.46 -6.66
C LEU A 29 -8.97 -58.35 -5.61
N PRO A 30 -8.30 -57.19 -5.76
CA PRO A 30 -8.52 -56.06 -4.87
C PRO A 30 -9.99 -55.63 -4.81
N LYS A 31 -10.57 -55.53 -3.61
CA LYS A 31 -11.96 -55.11 -3.38
C LYS A 31 -12.03 -53.90 -2.45
N THR A 32 -12.70 -52.84 -2.88
CA THR A 32 -12.90 -51.65 -2.05
C THR A 32 -14.08 -50.84 -2.56
N ASP A 33 -14.84 -50.26 -1.64
CA ASP A 33 -15.90 -49.28 -1.93
C ASP A 33 -15.33 -47.89 -2.24
N PHE A 34 -14.01 -47.70 -2.11
CA PHE A 34 -13.36 -46.44 -2.44
C PHE A 34 -13.38 -46.20 -3.96
N PRO A 35 -14.06 -45.13 -4.45
CA PRO A 35 -14.31 -44.97 -5.87
C PRO A 35 -13.06 -44.52 -6.63
N MET A 36 -12.93 -45.02 -7.86
CA MET A 36 -11.81 -44.70 -8.76
C MET A 36 -11.76 -43.21 -9.14
N ARG A 37 -12.93 -42.61 -9.43
CA ARG A 37 -13.06 -41.16 -9.65
C ARG A 37 -13.35 -40.47 -8.34
N GLY A 38 -12.74 -39.30 -8.11
CA GLY A 38 -12.94 -38.52 -6.89
C GLY A 38 -14.33 -37.91 -6.80
N GLY A 39 -14.89 -37.40 -7.91
CA GLY A 39 -16.14 -36.63 -7.89
C GLY A 39 -16.04 -35.41 -6.97
N LEU A 40 -14.85 -34.77 -6.95
CA LEU A 40 -14.47 -33.78 -5.95
C LEU A 40 -15.46 -32.60 -5.86
N PRO A 41 -15.95 -32.00 -6.96
CA PRO A 41 -16.91 -30.89 -6.85
C PRO A 41 -18.19 -31.23 -6.08
N GLN A 42 -18.62 -32.50 -6.10
CA GLN A 42 -19.78 -32.98 -5.34
C GLN A 42 -19.39 -33.50 -3.95
N LYS A 43 -18.27 -34.22 -3.83
CA LYS A 43 -17.86 -34.89 -2.58
C LYS A 43 -17.29 -33.94 -1.54
N GLU A 44 -16.57 -32.90 -1.95
CA GLU A 44 -16.00 -31.94 -0.99
C GLU A 44 -17.07 -31.20 -0.18
N PRO A 45 -18.17 -30.66 -0.78
CA PRO A 45 -19.28 -30.11 0.02
C PRO A 45 -19.87 -31.09 1.04
N GLU A 46 -20.03 -32.38 0.69
CA GLU A 46 -20.49 -33.40 1.64
C GLU A 46 -19.51 -33.56 2.82
N LEU A 47 -18.20 -33.52 2.55
CA LEU A 47 -17.16 -33.62 3.59
C LEU A 47 -17.16 -32.39 4.50
N LEU A 48 -17.30 -31.18 3.94
CA LEU A 48 -17.39 -29.95 4.71
C LEU A 48 -18.64 -29.94 5.59
N ALA A 49 -19.79 -30.36 5.05
CA ALA A 49 -21.03 -30.51 5.82
C ALA A 49 -20.85 -31.49 6.98
N ARG A 50 -20.15 -32.62 6.75
CA ARG A 50 -19.82 -33.57 7.81
C ARG A 50 -18.91 -32.96 8.88
N TRP A 51 -17.91 -32.17 8.50
CA TRP A 51 -17.04 -31.47 9.46
C TRP A 51 -17.83 -30.52 10.35
N ALA A 52 -18.76 -29.76 9.77
CA ALA A 52 -19.66 -28.88 10.51
C ALA A 52 -20.60 -29.67 11.44
N GLN A 53 -21.27 -30.71 10.94
CA GLN A 53 -22.20 -31.55 11.72
C GLN A 53 -21.51 -32.25 12.91
N THR A 54 -20.24 -32.61 12.76
CA THR A 54 -19.48 -33.29 13.82
C THR A 54 -18.80 -32.34 14.79
N ASP A 55 -18.88 -31.02 14.56
CA ASP A 55 -18.07 -30.02 15.26
C ASP A 55 -16.59 -30.40 15.30
N LEU A 56 -16.02 -30.68 14.12
CA LEU A 56 -14.65 -31.15 14.01
C LEU A 56 -13.66 -30.15 14.61
N LEU A 57 -13.86 -28.85 14.40
CA LEU A 57 -13.01 -27.81 14.97
C LEU A 57 -13.06 -27.83 16.50
N GLY A 58 -14.26 -27.85 17.10
CA GLY A 58 -14.42 -27.90 18.56
C GLY A 58 -13.79 -29.15 19.17
N ARG A 59 -13.93 -30.31 18.51
CA ARG A 59 -13.23 -31.55 18.93
C ARG A 59 -11.71 -31.42 18.87
N ILE A 60 -11.17 -30.80 17.83
CA ILE A 60 -9.73 -30.53 17.72
C ILE A 60 -9.28 -29.59 18.83
N ARG A 61 -10.03 -28.50 19.11
CA ARG A 61 -9.72 -27.57 20.21
C ARG A 61 -9.72 -28.29 21.56
N ALA A 62 -10.74 -29.10 21.84
CA ALA A 62 -10.84 -29.88 23.07
C ALA A 62 -9.65 -30.84 23.23
N ALA A 63 -9.25 -31.53 22.16
CA ALA A 63 -8.10 -32.43 22.16
C ALA A 63 -6.74 -31.71 22.26
N SER A 64 -6.72 -30.40 21.98
CA SER A 64 -5.51 -29.56 22.00
C SER A 64 -5.27 -28.85 23.32
N LYS A 65 -6.27 -28.84 24.22
CA LYS A 65 -6.19 -28.16 25.51
C LYS A 65 -4.94 -28.56 26.29
N GLY A 66 -4.13 -27.57 26.66
CA GLY A 66 -2.90 -27.76 27.43
C GLY A 66 -1.65 -28.06 26.58
N ARG A 67 -1.77 -28.21 25.25
CA ARG A 67 -0.60 -28.28 24.36
C ARG A 67 0.03 -26.90 24.21
N GLU A 68 1.30 -26.87 23.84
CA GLU A 68 1.98 -25.61 23.52
C GLU A 68 1.37 -25.00 22.25
N LYS A 69 1.05 -23.71 22.32
CA LYS A 69 0.41 -22.96 21.24
C LYS A 69 1.36 -22.73 20.07
N PHE A 70 0.82 -22.85 18.86
CA PHE A 70 1.43 -22.32 17.64
C PHE A 70 0.42 -21.40 16.94
N VAL A 71 0.75 -20.11 16.84
CA VAL A 71 -0.12 -19.06 16.31
C VAL A 71 0.45 -18.55 14.98
N LEU A 72 -0.28 -18.87 13.91
CA LEU A 72 -0.19 -18.14 12.65
C LEU A 72 -1.23 -17.03 12.71
N HIS A 73 -0.79 -15.77 12.70
CA HIS A 73 -1.72 -14.64 12.65
C HIS A 73 -2.13 -14.38 11.21
N ASP A 74 -3.43 -14.36 10.97
CA ASP A 74 -3.99 -14.13 9.64
C ASP A 74 -3.90 -12.64 9.30
N GLY A 75 -3.26 -12.25 8.20
CA GLY A 75 -3.41 -10.91 7.66
C GLY A 75 -4.82 -10.73 7.06
N PRO A 76 -5.52 -9.65 7.41
CA PRO A 76 -6.93 -9.50 7.05
C PRO A 76 -7.09 -9.14 5.57
N PRO A 77 -7.74 -9.97 4.72
CA PRO A 77 -8.17 -9.53 3.39
C PRO A 77 -9.17 -8.37 3.46
N TYR A 78 -9.16 -7.55 2.41
CA TYR A 78 -10.13 -6.46 2.25
C TYR A 78 -11.53 -6.98 1.94
N ALA A 79 -12.54 -6.49 2.67
CA ALA A 79 -13.94 -6.91 2.52
C ALA A 79 -14.67 -6.14 1.39
N ASN A 80 -14.23 -6.32 0.13
CA ASN A 80 -14.75 -5.50 -1.00
C ASN A 80 -15.04 -6.24 -2.32
N GLY A 81 -14.84 -7.55 -2.40
CA GLY A 81 -14.99 -8.30 -3.65
C GLY A 81 -14.75 -9.80 -3.52
N ASP A 82 -15.04 -10.55 -4.59
CA ASP A 82 -14.76 -11.99 -4.65
C ASP A 82 -13.27 -12.30 -4.47
N ILE A 83 -12.96 -13.47 -3.91
CA ILE A 83 -11.57 -13.90 -3.79
C ILE A 83 -10.95 -14.20 -5.16
N HIS A 84 -9.67 -13.85 -5.33
CA HIS A 84 -8.88 -14.24 -6.49
C HIS A 84 -7.89 -15.36 -6.14
N ILE A 85 -7.21 -15.90 -7.15
CA ILE A 85 -6.27 -17.02 -6.98
C ILE A 85 -5.14 -16.75 -6.00
N GLY A 86 -4.67 -15.49 -5.90
CA GLY A 86 -3.72 -15.08 -4.86
C GLY A 86 -4.23 -15.32 -3.42
N HIS A 87 -5.51 -15.01 -3.14
CA HIS A 87 -6.10 -15.31 -1.84
C HIS A 87 -6.19 -16.82 -1.59
N ALA A 88 -6.48 -17.61 -2.65
CA ALA A 88 -6.52 -19.07 -2.53
C ALA A 88 -5.14 -19.64 -2.17
N VAL A 89 -4.07 -19.22 -2.87
CA VAL A 89 -2.69 -19.61 -2.52
C VAL A 89 -2.39 -19.28 -1.07
N ASN A 90 -2.63 -18.04 -0.67
CA ASN A 90 -2.37 -17.55 0.68
C ASN A 90 -3.08 -18.40 1.76
N LYS A 91 -4.41 -18.55 1.66
CA LYS A 91 -5.19 -19.28 2.67
C LYS A 91 -4.92 -20.78 2.67
N ILE A 92 -4.62 -21.38 1.51
CA ILE A 92 -4.24 -22.79 1.43
C ILE A 92 -2.89 -23.01 2.15
N LEU A 93 -1.89 -22.15 1.91
CA LEU A 93 -0.61 -22.23 2.61
C LEU A 93 -0.78 -22.09 4.13
N LYS A 94 -1.59 -21.12 4.59
CA LYS A 94 -1.90 -20.94 6.02
C LYS A 94 -2.57 -22.18 6.62
N ASP A 95 -3.57 -22.73 5.95
CA ASP A 95 -4.27 -23.93 6.38
C ASP A 95 -3.34 -25.15 6.48
N ILE A 96 -2.42 -25.32 5.53
CA ILE A 96 -1.40 -26.38 5.58
C ILE A 96 -0.51 -26.20 6.81
N VAL A 97 0.00 -24.99 7.06
CA VAL A 97 0.85 -24.72 8.22
C VAL A 97 0.12 -25.05 9.51
N VAL A 98 -1.10 -24.53 9.69
CA VAL A 98 -1.91 -24.75 10.89
C VAL A 98 -2.19 -26.23 11.09
N ARG A 99 -2.64 -26.94 10.05
CA ARG A 99 -2.93 -28.38 10.12
C ARG A 99 -1.69 -29.20 10.44
N THR A 100 -0.55 -28.90 9.82
CA THR A 100 0.71 -29.60 10.11
C THR A 100 1.13 -29.39 11.56
N ARG A 101 1.07 -28.15 12.07
CA ARG A 101 1.43 -27.85 13.47
C ARG A 101 0.48 -28.52 14.45
N GLN A 102 -0.80 -28.53 14.14
CA GLN A 102 -1.82 -29.25 14.90
C GLN A 102 -1.55 -30.76 14.96
N MET A 103 -1.20 -31.38 13.82
CA MET A 103 -0.87 -32.81 13.72
C MET A 103 0.46 -33.16 14.41
N LEU A 104 1.39 -32.20 14.49
CA LEU A 104 2.64 -32.32 15.24
C LEU A 104 2.47 -32.07 16.76
N GLY A 105 1.24 -31.98 17.25
CA GLY A 105 0.96 -31.88 18.68
C GLY A 105 0.98 -30.46 19.25
N ARG A 106 0.91 -29.42 18.42
CA ARG A 106 0.68 -28.03 18.89
C ARG A 106 -0.80 -27.73 19.05
N ASP A 107 -1.14 -26.75 19.89
CA ASP A 107 -2.45 -26.10 19.87
C ASP A 107 -2.42 -24.99 18.81
N SER A 108 -2.91 -25.28 17.60
CA SER A 108 -2.85 -24.33 16.49
C SER A 108 -4.24 -24.01 15.99
N VAL A 109 -4.80 -22.90 16.48
CA VAL A 109 -6.08 -22.36 16.02
C VAL A 109 -5.81 -21.34 14.91
N TYR A 110 -6.67 -21.33 13.90
CA TYR A 110 -6.64 -20.33 12.85
C TYR A 110 -7.88 -19.45 12.99
N VAL A 111 -7.65 -18.18 13.31
CA VAL A 111 -8.70 -17.17 13.46
C VAL A 111 -8.63 -16.27 12.23
N PRO A 112 -9.59 -16.38 11.29
CA PRO A 112 -9.62 -15.52 10.12
C PRO A 112 -10.02 -14.09 10.52
N GLY A 113 -9.63 -13.12 9.70
CA GLY A 113 -10.18 -11.77 9.85
C GLY A 113 -10.29 -10.98 8.57
N TRP A 114 -10.80 -9.75 8.70
CA TRP A 114 -11.09 -8.86 7.58
C TRP A 114 -10.78 -7.40 7.89
N ASP A 115 -10.29 -6.72 6.85
CA ASP A 115 -10.11 -5.28 6.85
C ASP A 115 -11.37 -4.67 6.22
N CYS A 116 -12.12 -3.98 7.07
CA CYS A 116 -13.47 -3.51 6.79
C CYS A 116 -13.54 -1.99 6.57
N HIS A 117 -12.43 -1.26 6.65
CA HIS A 117 -12.40 0.20 6.52
C HIS A 117 -11.72 0.66 5.23
N GLY A 118 -11.76 1.97 4.95
CA GLY A 118 -10.96 2.62 3.91
C GLY A 118 -11.64 2.86 2.55
N LEU A 119 -10.87 3.53 1.68
CA LEU A 119 -11.31 4.11 0.42
C LEU A 119 -11.98 3.11 -0.55
N PRO A 120 -11.51 1.87 -0.73
CA PRO A 120 -12.15 0.95 -1.67
C PRO A 120 -13.62 0.67 -1.35
N ILE A 121 -14.03 0.70 -0.08
CA ILE A 121 -15.43 0.52 0.33
C ILE A 121 -16.20 1.82 0.12
N GLU A 122 -15.67 2.97 0.56
CA GLU A 122 -16.29 4.28 0.30
C GLU A 122 -16.60 4.45 -1.19
N TRP A 123 -15.63 4.12 -2.05
CA TRP A 123 -15.77 4.26 -3.49
C TRP A 123 -16.93 3.44 -4.06
N LYS A 124 -17.17 2.23 -3.54
CA LYS A 124 -18.29 1.37 -3.95
C LYS A 124 -19.64 1.95 -3.54
N ILE A 125 -19.72 2.55 -2.36
CA ILE A 125 -20.93 3.25 -1.90
C ILE A 125 -21.15 4.53 -2.72
N GLU A 126 -20.10 5.29 -3.00
CA GLU A 126 -20.19 6.48 -3.84
C GLU A 126 -20.57 6.18 -5.30
N GLU A 127 -20.10 5.06 -5.86
CA GLU A 127 -20.54 4.59 -7.19
C GLU A 127 -22.05 4.35 -7.20
N LYS A 128 -22.63 3.84 -6.11
CA LYS A 128 -24.07 3.64 -5.97
C LYS A 128 -24.82 4.97 -5.94
N TYR A 129 -24.35 5.95 -5.16
CA TYR A 129 -24.96 7.29 -5.14
C TYR A 129 -24.88 8.00 -6.49
N ARG A 130 -23.72 7.95 -7.16
CA ARG A 130 -23.56 8.54 -8.50
C ARG A 130 -24.49 7.91 -9.53
N LYS A 131 -24.66 6.59 -9.52
CA LYS A 131 -25.64 5.89 -10.37
C LYS A 131 -27.08 6.29 -10.05
N ALA A 132 -27.36 6.66 -8.81
CA ALA A 132 -28.68 7.15 -8.37
C ALA A 132 -28.87 8.68 -8.57
N GLY A 133 -27.85 9.41 -9.05
CA GLY A 133 -27.90 10.86 -9.19
C GLY A 133 -27.93 11.62 -7.85
N GLN A 134 -27.54 10.98 -6.75
CA GLN A 134 -27.47 11.58 -5.42
C GLN A 134 -26.10 12.21 -5.18
N ASP A 135 -26.10 13.38 -4.55
CA ASP A 135 -24.86 14.03 -4.12
C ASP A 135 -24.37 13.45 -2.79
N LYS A 136 -23.09 13.06 -2.74
CA LYS A 136 -22.46 12.50 -1.53
C LYS A 136 -22.47 13.51 -0.39
N ASP A 137 -22.23 14.78 -0.70
CA ASP A 137 -22.06 15.82 0.33
C ASP A 137 -23.37 16.16 1.04
N ALA A 138 -24.51 15.73 0.50
CA ALA A 138 -25.82 15.81 1.13
C ALA A 138 -26.13 14.61 2.06
N VAL A 139 -25.33 13.55 2.04
CA VAL A 139 -25.54 12.35 2.86
C VAL A 139 -24.93 12.56 4.26
N PRO A 140 -25.70 12.42 5.35
CA PRO A 140 -25.16 12.49 6.70
C PRO A 140 -24.03 11.48 6.94
N VAL A 141 -22.93 11.89 7.59
CA VAL A 141 -21.73 11.06 7.79
C VAL A 141 -22.04 9.72 8.46
N LEU A 142 -22.92 9.71 9.47
CA LEU A 142 -23.31 8.49 10.17
C LEU A 142 -24.10 7.52 9.27
N GLN A 143 -24.95 8.06 8.37
CA GLN A 143 -25.65 7.24 7.40
C GLN A 143 -24.68 6.62 6.40
N PHE A 144 -23.71 7.40 5.91
CA PHE A 144 -22.69 6.91 4.98
C PHE A 144 -21.83 5.80 5.60
N ARG A 145 -21.42 5.97 6.86
CA ARG A 145 -20.66 4.96 7.61
C ARG A 145 -21.46 3.67 7.81
N GLU A 146 -22.75 3.76 8.12
CA GLU A 146 -23.63 2.59 8.23
C GLU A 146 -23.77 1.84 6.89
N GLU A 147 -23.89 2.55 5.77
CA GLU A 147 -23.91 1.90 4.44
C GLU A 147 -22.59 1.19 4.12
N CYS A 148 -21.45 1.77 4.50
CA CYS A 148 -20.14 1.14 4.36
C CYS A 148 -20.00 -0.11 5.24
N ARG A 149 -20.45 -0.04 6.50
CA ARG A 149 -20.50 -1.17 7.45
C ARG A 149 -21.32 -2.33 6.90
N ALA A 150 -22.51 -2.05 6.35
CA ALA A 150 -23.38 -3.04 5.75
C ALA A 150 -22.74 -3.71 4.52
N PHE A 151 -22.06 -2.93 3.67
CA PHE A 151 -21.34 -3.46 2.50
C PHE A 151 -20.18 -4.36 2.90
N ALA A 152 -19.36 -3.94 3.87
CA ALA A 152 -18.26 -4.75 4.38
C ALA A 152 -18.79 -6.08 4.95
N LYS A 153 -19.85 -6.03 5.78
CA LYS A 153 -20.48 -7.23 6.38
C LYS A 153 -20.99 -8.22 5.32
N HIS A 154 -21.56 -7.73 4.23
CA HIS A 154 -21.97 -8.59 3.12
C HIS A 154 -20.77 -9.34 2.52
N TRP A 155 -19.69 -8.62 2.21
CA TRP A 155 -18.50 -9.21 1.61
C TRP A 155 -17.73 -10.15 2.55
N VAL A 156 -17.72 -9.88 3.85
CA VAL A 156 -17.19 -10.81 4.86
C VAL A 156 -17.90 -12.15 4.75
N GLY A 157 -19.24 -12.16 4.67
CA GLY A 157 -20.03 -13.37 4.49
C GLY A 157 -19.67 -14.13 3.21
N VAL A 158 -19.67 -13.43 2.07
CA VAL A 158 -19.34 -14.04 0.76
C VAL A 158 -17.91 -14.62 0.75
N GLN A 159 -16.92 -13.85 1.19
CA GLN A 159 -15.53 -14.31 1.22
C GLN A 159 -15.33 -15.45 2.22
N SER A 160 -16.03 -15.46 3.36
CA SER A 160 -15.99 -16.55 4.34
C SER A 160 -16.45 -17.88 3.71
N GLU A 161 -17.59 -17.87 2.99
CA GLU A 161 -18.07 -19.05 2.27
C GLU A 161 -17.07 -19.52 1.20
N GLN A 162 -16.48 -18.57 0.46
CA GLN A 162 -15.49 -18.86 -0.56
C GLN A 162 -14.22 -19.49 0.02
N PHE A 163 -13.73 -19.03 1.17
CA PHE A 163 -12.57 -19.62 1.84
C PHE A 163 -12.88 -20.99 2.46
N GLN A 164 -14.03 -21.16 3.08
CA GLN A 164 -14.49 -22.45 3.58
C GLN A 164 -14.60 -23.48 2.45
N ARG A 165 -15.06 -23.05 1.26
CA ARG A 165 -15.15 -23.91 0.08
C ARG A 165 -13.77 -24.40 -0.42
N LEU A 166 -12.67 -23.73 -0.10
CA LEU A 166 -11.29 -24.18 -0.34
C LEU A 166 -10.81 -25.24 0.67
N GLY A 167 -11.65 -25.63 1.64
CA GLY A 167 -11.31 -26.59 2.69
C GLY A 167 -10.46 -26.00 3.82
N VAL A 168 -10.39 -24.67 3.93
CA VAL A 168 -9.67 -23.99 5.01
C VAL A 168 -10.44 -24.16 6.32
N MET A 169 -9.77 -24.71 7.33
CA MET A 169 -10.35 -24.91 8.66
C MET A 169 -9.91 -23.80 9.61
N GLY A 170 -10.87 -23.08 10.17
CA GLY A 170 -10.64 -21.98 11.09
C GLY A 170 -11.89 -21.64 11.88
N ASP A 171 -11.74 -20.70 12.81
CA ASP A 171 -12.84 -20.15 13.59
C ASP A 171 -13.66 -19.15 12.77
N TRP A 172 -14.44 -19.66 11.82
CA TRP A 172 -15.29 -18.86 10.95
C TRP A 172 -16.53 -18.29 11.66
N ALA A 173 -16.83 -18.78 12.87
CA ALA A 173 -17.97 -18.34 13.67
C ALA A 173 -17.66 -17.07 14.47
N ASP A 174 -16.40 -16.93 14.91
CA ASP A 174 -15.90 -15.76 15.64
C ASP A 174 -14.65 -15.16 14.97
N PRO A 175 -14.78 -14.64 13.73
CA PRO A 175 -13.67 -13.97 13.05
C PRO A 175 -13.41 -12.59 13.65
N TYR A 176 -12.19 -12.08 13.48
CA TYR A 176 -11.91 -10.69 13.85
C TYR A 176 -12.23 -9.74 12.68
N LEU A 177 -12.80 -8.56 12.96
CA LEU A 177 -13.09 -7.53 11.96
C LEU A 177 -12.58 -6.19 12.49
N THR A 178 -11.94 -5.38 11.64
CA THR A 178 -11.45 -4.04 12.06
C THR A 178 -12.58 -3.08 12.46
N MET A 179 -13.81 -3.36 12.01
CA MET A 179 -15.00 -2.57 12.32
C MET A 179 -15.78 -3.05 13.56
N THR A 180 -15.32 -4.03 14.34
CA THR A 180 -16.02 -4.33 15.61
C THR A 180 -15.75 -3.23 16.63
N ASP A 181 -16.73 -2.89 17.47
CA ASP A 181 -16.60 -1.82 18.47
C ASP A 181 -15.37 -2.04 19.38
N ALA A 182 -15.11 -3.29 19.77
CA ALA A 182 -13.92 -3.67 20.54
C ALA A 182 -12.61 -3.45 19.77
N ALA A 183 -12.57 -3.73 18.47
CA ALA A 183 -11.40 -3.47 17.64
C ALA A 183 -11.18 -1.96 17.46
N GLU A 184 -12.22 -1.21 17.13
CA GLU A 184 -12.17 0.25 16.96
C GLU A 184 -11.68 0.94 18.25
N ALA A 185 -12.18 0.49 19.41
CA ALA A 185 -11.73 0.97 20.72
C ALA A 185 -10.26 0.64 21.03
N GLN A 186 -9.79 -0.55 20.63
CA GLN A 186 -8.39 -0.89 20.82
C GLN A 186 -7.48 -0.14 19.83
N ILE A 187 -7.89 0.04 18.58
CA ILE A 187 -7.14 0.81 17.58
C ILE A 187 -6.94 2.26 18.08
N VAL A 188 -7.98 2.91 18.59
CA VAL A 188 -7.83 4.28 19.12
C VAL A 188 -6.90 4.33 20.34
N ARG A 189 -6.88 3.30 21.19
CA ARG A 189 -5.89 3.19 22.28
C ARG A 189 -4.47 3.07 21.77
N GLU A 190 -4.25 2.33 20.68
CA GLU A 190 -2.92 2.24 20.07
C GLU A 190 -2.46 3.60 19.53
N ILE A 191 -3.34 4.36 18.87
CA ILE A 191 -3.06 5.74 18.46
C ILE A 191 -2.72 6.61 19.68
N HIS A 192 -3.48 6.48 20.78
CA HIS A 192 -3.25 7.24 22.00
C HIS A 192 -1.91 6.90 22.69
N LYS A 193 -1.34 5.70 22.49
CA LYS A 193 0.02 5.42 22.97
C LYS A 193 1.06 6.28 22.24
N PHE A 194 0.93 6.45 20.93
CA PHE A 194 1.78 7.36 20.15
C PHE A 194 1.55 8.83 20.50
N LEU A 195 0.30 9.21 20.81
CA LEU A 195 0.00 10.54 21.32
C LEU A 195 0.72 10.83 22.64
N LEU A 196 0.56 9.93 23.62
CA LEU A 196 1.06 10.12 24.98
C LEU A 196 2.58 10.00 25.08
N ASN A 197 3.22 9.17 24.23
CA ASN A 197 4.68 9.06 24.17
C ASN A 197 5.34 10.14 23.30
N GLY A 198 4.56 11.05 22.70
CA GLY A 198 5.06 12.14 21.85
C GLY A 198 5.47 11.74 20.43
N GLY A 199 5.31 10.48 20.03
CA GLY A 199 5.62 10.00 18.68
C GLY A 199 4.62 10.48 17.62
N LEU A 200 3.39 10.80 18.00
CA LEU A 200 2.37 11.39 17.14
C LEU A 200 2.49 12.93 17.13
N TYR A 201 2.62 13.51 15.94
CA TYR A 201 2.70 14.96 15.75
C TYR A 201 1.95 15.41 14.48
N ARG A 202 1.64 16.70 14.42
CA ARG A 202 1.01 17.36 13.27
C ARG A 202 2.10 18.03 12.43
N GLY A 203 2.13 17.72 11.14
CA GLY A 203 3.06 18.30 10.17
C GLY A 203 2.35 18.68 8.87
N LEU A 204 3.08 19.28 7.93
CA LEU A 204 2.56 19.56 6.59
C LEU A 204 3.07 18.51 5.61
N LYS A 205 2.22 18.10 4.67
CA LYS A 205 2.63 17.30 3.50
C LYS A 205 1.94 17.82 2.25
N PRO A 206 2.63 17.97 1.11
CA PRO A 206 1.95 18.24 -0.15
C PRO A 206 1.12 17.01 -0.56
N VAL A 207 -0.16 17.24 -0.82
CA VAL A 207 -1.08 16.24 -1.37
C VAL A 207 -1.70 16.77 -2.66
N LEU A 208 -2.08 15.86 -3.55
CA LEU A 208 -2.91 16.20 -4.70
C LEU A 208 -4.27 16.68 -4.18
N TRP A 209 -4.62 17.91 -4.50
CA TRP A 209 -5.79 18.61 -4.00
C TRP A 209 -6.68 19.04 -5.16
N SER A 210 -7.96 18.69 -5.06
CA SER A 210 -8.99 19.25 -5.93
C SER A 210 -9.54 20.52 -5.30
N VAL A 211 -9.29 21.66 -5.96
CA VAL A 211 -9.83 22.96 -5.52
C VAL A 211 -11.35 23.01 -5.66
N VAL A 212 -11.89 22.36 -6.70
CA VAL A 212 -13.33 22.31 -6.95
C VAL A 212 -14.05 21.51 -5.87
N GLU A 213 -13.47 20.37 -5.47
CA GLU A 213 -14.08 19.45 -4.49
C GLU A 213 -13.61 19.73 -3.06
N LYS A 214 -12.66 20.66 -2.87
CA LYS A 214 -12.02 20.99 -1.59
C LYS A 214 -11.57 19.75 -0.81
N THR A 215 -10.92 18.82 -1.50
CA THR A 215 -10.47 17.57 -0.87
C THR A 215 -9.17 17.07 -1.48
N ALA A 216 -8.43 16.30 -0.68
CA ALA A 216 -7.28 15.56 -1.14
C ALA A 216 -7.74 14.34 -1.94
N LEU A 217 -7.08 14.10 -3.07
CA LEU A 217 -7.32 12.96 -3.94
C LEU A 217 -6.17 11.96 -3.84
N ALA A 218 -6.52 10.68 -3.74
CA ALA A 218 -5.57 9.59 -3.90
C ALA A 218 -5.18 9.44 -5.37
N GLU A 219 -4.05 8.80 -5.65
CA GLU A 219 -3.56 8.55 -7.02
C GLU A 219 -4.59 7.81 -7.89
N ALA A 220 -5.39 6.91 -7.30
CA ALA A 220 -6.47 6.21 -7.98
C ALA A 220 -7.64 7.12 -8.41
N GLU A 221 -7.76 8.30 -7.81
CA GLU A 221 -8.77 9.33 -8.10
C GLU A 221 -8.23 10.41 -9.06
N VAL A 222 -7.01 10.22 -9.57
CA VAL A 222 -6.35 11.13 -10.50
C VAL A 222 -6.31 10.50 -11.89
N GLU A 223 -6.69 11.29 -12.88
CA GLU A 223 -6.51 10.96 -14.28
C GLU A 223 -5.65 12.02 -14.97
N TYR A 224 -5.00 11.62 -16.06
CA TYR A 224 -4.10 12.50 -16.79
C TYR A 224 -4.77 12.96 -18.09
N GLN A 225 -4.78 14.28 -18.29
CA GLN A 225 -5.28 14.92 -19.52
C GLN A 225 -4.29 15.99 -19.98
N ASP A 226 -4.31 16.29 -21.28
CA ASP A 226 -3.52 17.37 -21.85
C ASP A 226 -3.98 18.73 -21.31
N LEU A 227 -3.05 19.49 -20.72
CA LEU A 227 -3.27 20.86 -20.27
C LEU A 227 -2.24 21.79 -20.90
N THR A 228 -2.69 22.96 -21.35
CA THR A 228 -1.79 24.06 -21.74
C THR A 228 -1.41 24.87 -20.50
N SER A 229 -0.16 24.73 -20.07
CA SER A 229 0.41 25.44 -18.92
C SER A 229 1.27 26.62 -19.37
N ASP A 230 1.34 27.67 -18.56
CA ASP A 230 2.34 28.74 -18.79
C ASP A 230 3.70 28.22 -18.33
N MET A 231 4.75 28.56 -19.06
CA MET A 231 6.12 28.30 -18.62
C MET A 231 6.91 29.59 -18.55
N VAL A 232 7.78 29.70 -17.55
CA VAL A 232 8.62 30.88 -17.31
C VAL A 232 10.05 30.47 -17.01
N TRP A 233 10.98 31.30 -17.48
CA TRP A 233 12.40 31.24 -17.11
C TRP A 233 12.67 32.41 -16.17
N VAL A 234 13.22 32.10 -15.01
CA VAL A 234 13.34 33.05 -13.91
C VAL A 234 14.79 33.10 -13.46
N ARG A 235 15.33 34.31 -13.31
CA ARG A 235 16.68 34.54 -12.80
C ARG A 235 16.66 34.64 -11.28
N PHE A 236 17.49 33.84 -10.62
CA PHE A 236 17.77 33.86 -9.20
C PHE A 236 19.20 34.35 -8.98
N PRO A 237 19.42 35.63 -8.62
CA PRO A 237 20.77 36.19 -8.49
C PRO A 237 21.55 35.49 -7.37
N VAL A 238 22.78 35.07 -7.65
CA VAL A 238 23.67 34.48 -6.65
C VAL A 238 24.15 35.56 -5.70
N THR A 239 24.00 35.30 -4.40
CA THR A 239 24.46 36.18 -3.31
C THR A 239 25.67 35.62 -2.58
N LYS A 240 25.84 34.29 -2.60
CA LYS A 240 27.03 33.60 -2.12
C LYS A 240 27.44 32.56 -3.14
N ALA A 241 28.60 32.76 -3.73
CA ALA A 241 29.13 31.88 -4.76
C ALA A 241 30.00 30.78 -4.13
N SER A 242 29.79 29.51 -4.50
CA SER A 242 30.75 28.43 -4.17
C SER A 242 32.04 28.53 -5.00
N ARG A 243 32.01 29.29 -6.10
CA ARG A 243 33.10 29.44 -7.06
C ARG A 243 33.17 30.87 -7.62
N PRO A 244 34.36 31.36 -8.03
CA PRO A 244 34.50 32.72 -8.58
C PRO A 244 33.62 33.01 -9.80
N SER A 245 33.39 32.04 -10.68
CA SER A 245 32.56 32.21 -11.89
C SER A 245 31.07 32.40 -11.59
N LEU A 246 30.61 32.02 -10.40
CA LEU A 246 29.23 32.19 -9.95
C LEU A 246 28.99 33.55 -9.28
N ASP A 247 30.05 34.29 -8.94
CA ASP A 247 29.91 35.61 -8.32
C ASP A 247 29.28 36.61 -9.30
N GLY A 248 28.19 37.24 -8.88
CA GLY A 248 27.37 38.10 -9.72
C GLY A 248 26.56 37.40 -10.82
N ALA A 249 26.63 36.07 -10.94
CA ALA A 249 25.81 35.30 -11.87
C ALA A 249 24.37 35.14 -11.36
N ALA A 250 23.45 34.76 -12.26
CA ALA A 250 22.09 34.40 -11.91
C ALA A 250 21.76 32.97 -12.37
N ALA A 251 21.17 32.21 -11.46
CA ALA A 251 20.68 30.88 -11.74
C ALA A 251 19.41 30.95 -12.58
N VAL A 252 19.36 30.22 -13.69
CA VAL A 252 18.17 30.17 -14.54
C VAL A 252 17.32 28.98 -14.13
N ALA A 253 16.22 29.25 -13.43
CA ALA A 253 15.23 28.22 -13.12
C ALA A 253 14.09 28.25 -14.12
N TRP A 254 13.54 27.07 -14.44
CA TRP A 254 12.37 26.92 -15.31
C TRP A 254 11.21 26.29 -14.54
N THR A 255 9.99 26.76 -14.81
CA THR A 255 8.78 26.16 -14.23
C THR A 255 7.56 26.30 -15.13
N THR A 256 6.68 25.30 -15.08
CA THR A 256 5.35 25.30 -15.70
C THR A 256 4.23 25.74 -14.74
N THR A 257 4.58 26.07 -13.49
CA THR A 257 3.66 26.49 -12.45
C THR A 257 4.13 27.80 -11.81
N PRO A 258 4.07 28.95 -12.51
CA PRO A 258 4.53 30.23 -11.96
C PRO A 258 3.96 30.56 -10.57
N TRP A 259 2.72 30.16 -10.28
CA TRP A 259 2.08 30.31 -8.98
C TRP A 259 2.83 29.62 -7.81
N THR A 260 3.78 28.73 -8.06
CA THR A 260 4.57 28.09 -6.99
C THR A 260 5.80 28.91 -6.59
N LEU A 261 6.22 29.90 -7.38
CA LEU A 261 7.40 30.73 -7.09
C LEU A 261 7.36 31.41 -5.71
N PRO A 262 6.22 31.96 -5.23
CA PRO A 262 6.15 32.52 -3.87
C PRO A 262 6.51 31.53 -2.74
N ALA A 263 6.37 30.23 -3.00
CA ALA A 263 6.70 29.18 -2.05
C ALA A 263 8.13 28.63 -2.23
N ASN A 264 8.92 29.18 -3.15
CA ASN A 264 10.28 28.76 -3.38
C ASN A 264 11.14 28.92 -2.11
N ARG A 265 11.99 27.92 -1.83
CA ARG A 265 12.93 27.92 -0.71
C ARG A 265 14.32 27.40 -1.06
N ALA A 266 14.50 26.79 -2.22
CA ALA A 266 15.81 26.30 -2.69
C ALA A 266 15.85 26.22 -4.21
N ILE A 267 17.03 25.93 -4.76
CA ILE A 267 17.23 25.52 -6.15
C ILE A 267 17.86 24.13 -6.14
N ALA A 268 17.17 23.14 -6.69
CA ALA A 268 17.69 21.79 -6.83
C ALA A 268 18.59 21.68 -8.08
N TYR A 269 19.69 20.95 -7.95
CA TYR A 269 20.63 20.61 -9.03
C TYR A 269 21.01 19.13 -9.00
N GLY A 270 21.36 18.55 -10.14
CA GLY A 270 21.89 17.19 -10.20
C GLY A 270 23.41 17.19 -10.04
N PRO A 271 23.99 16.49 -9.05
CA PRO A 271 25.43 16.55 -8.77
C PRO A 271 26.31 16.00 -9.90
N ASP A 272 25.77 15.08 -10.71
CA ASP A 272 26.49 14.38 -11.78
C ASP A 272 26.39 15.06 -13.15
N PHE A 273 25.60 16.14 -13.28
CA PHE A 273 25.48 16.88 -14.53
C PHE A 273 26.55 17.96 -14.66
N GLU A 274 26.91 18.32 -15.89
CA GLU A 274 27.79 19.46 -16.15
C GLU A 274 26.98 20.76 -16.24
N TYR A 275 27.44 21.80 -15.54
CA TYR A 275 26.88 23.14 -15.53
C TYR A 275 27.86 24.13 -16.13
N GLY A 276 27.34 25.18 -16.77
CA GLY A 276 28.14 26.25 -17.35
C GLY A 276 27.66 27.62 -16.92
N VAL A 277 28.61 28.56 -16.83
CA VAL A 277 28.33 29.99 -16.66
C VAL A 277 28.50 30.67 -18.02
N TYR A 278 27.45 31.33 -18.49
CA TYR A 278 27.38 31.94 -19.82
C TYR A 278 27.18 33.44 -19.71
N LYS A 279 28.09 34.21 -20.29
CA LYS A 279 27.94 35.67 -20.45
C LYS A 279 27.12 35.97 -21.68
N VAL A 280 25.99 36.65 -21.53
CA VAL A 280 25.16 37.08 -22.66
C VAL A 280 25.90 38.16 -23.44
N ASP A 281 26.17 37.94 -24.73
CA ASP A 281 26.88 38.89 -25.59
C ASP A 281 25.90 39.72 -26.42
N THR A 282 24.95 39.05 -27.08
CA THR A 282 23.93 39.68 -27.93
C THR A 282 22.57 39.01 -27.74
N VAL A 283 21.52 39.82 -27.86
CA VAL A 283 20.12 39.38 -27.73
C VAL A 283 19.29 39.88 -28.91
N ALA A 284 18.20 39.20 -29.24
CA ALA A 284 17.23 39.68 -30.21
C ALA A 284 16.30 40.75 -29.60
N GLU A 285 15.61 41.49 -30.46
CA GLU A 285 14.60 42.46 -30.05
C GLU A 285 13.48 41.78 -29.23
N GLY A 286 13.14 42.36 -28.08
CA GLY A 286 12.13 41.81 -27.16
C GLY A 286 12.62 40.77 -26.17
N SER A 287 13.91 40.38 -26.18
CA SER A 287 14.49 39.56 -25.13
C SER A 287 14.47 40.30 -23.78
N LEU A 288 14.16 39.58 -22.70
CA LEU A 288 14.29 40.10 -21.33
C LEU A 288 15.68 39.85 -20.75
N ALA A 289 16.55 39.13 -21.47
CA ALA A 289 17.97 39.00 -21.13
C ALA A 289 18.75 40.27 -21.52
N LYS A 290 19.84 40.54 -20.80
CA LYS A 290 20.64 41.76 -20.91
C LYS A 290 22.07 41.42 -21.34
N PRO A 291 22.59 42.05 -22.42
CA PRO A 291 24.00 41.96 -22.75
C PRO A 291 24.89 42.29 -21.54
N GLY A 292 25.87 41.43 -21.28
CA GLY A 292 26.79 41.51 -20.15
C GLY A 292 26.38 40.75 -18.89
N GLU A 293 25.13 40.29 -18.76
CA GLU A 293 24.71 39.46 -17.62
C GLU A 293 25.26 38.03 -17.74
N THR A 294 25.53 37.39 -16.60
CA THR A 294 26.04 36.02 -16.53
C THR A 294 24.98 35.07 -15.96
N LEU A 295 24.71 33.99 -16.68
CA LEU A 295 23.66 33.02 -16.38
C LEU A 295 24.27 31.65 -16.13
N VAL A 296 23.81 30.94 -15.10
CA VAL A 296 24.20 29.54 -14.83
C VAL A 296 23.04 28.59 -15.09
N LEU A 297 23.34 27.51 -15.82
CA LEU A 297 22.43 26.42 -16.17
C LEU A 297 23.21 25.18 -16.61
N ALA A 298 22.53 24.05 -16.78
CA ALA A 298 23.15 22.82 -17.28
C ALA A 298 23.65 22.98 -18.72
N THR A 299 24.89 22.55 -19.00
CA THR A 299 25.51 22.70 -20.32
C THR A 299 24.67 22.05 -21.43
N ALA A 300 24.08 20.88 -21.14
CA ALA A 300 23.27 20.11 -22.10
C ALA A 300 22.03 20.88 -22.59
N LEU A 301 21.51 21.82 -21.79
CA LEU A 301 20.30 22.60 -22.09
C LEU A 301 20.62 24.01 -22.58
N ALA A 302 21.90 24.38 -22.66
CA ALA A 302 22.33 25.74 -22.96
C ALA A 302 21.77 26.25 -24.30
N GLU A 303 21.95 25.50 -25.40
CA GLU A 303 21.48 25.94 -26.72
C GLU A 303 19.96 26.12 -26.80
N ALA A 304 19.21 25.20 -26.18
CA ALA A 304 17.75 25.28 -26.12
C ALA A 304 17.30 26.50 -25.31
N VAL A 305 17.89 26.71 -24.13
CA VAL A 305 17.57 27.87 -23.28
C VAL A 305 17.95 29.18 -23.98
N ALA A 306 19.12 29.28 -24.63
CA ALA A 306 19.48 30.49 -25.38
C ALA A 306 18.41 30.88 -26.41
N LYS A 307 17.88 29.88 -27.13
CA LYS A 307 16.79 30.09 -28.10
C LYS A 307 15.51 30.57 -27.41
N ASP A 308 15.11 29.95 -26.30
CA ASP A 308 13.90 30.33 -25.55
C ASP A 308 14.01 31.74 -24.95
N LEU A 309 15.22 32.14 -24.56
CA LEU A 309 15.53 33.48 -24.05
C LEU A 309 15.75 34.52 -25.16
N ALA A 310 15.70 34.12 -26.43
CA ALA A 310 16.05 34.95 -27.59
C ALA A 310 17.46 35.57 -27.50
N VAL A 311 18.40 34.84 -26.89
CA VAL A 311 19.83 35.17 -26.85
C VAL A 311 20.46 34.70 -28.17
N THR A 312 21.06 35.64 -28.91
CA THR A 312 21.66 35.37 -30.23
C THR A 312 23.16 35.07 -30.14
N GLY A 313 23.78 35.40 -29.02
CA GLY A 313 25.19 35.12 -28.75
C GLY A 313 25.49 35.17 -27.26
N TRP A 314 26.24 34.20 -26.78
CA TRP A 314 26.80 34.19 -25.43
C TRP A 314 28.12 33.43 -25.38
N THR A 315 28.95 33.75 -24.41
CA THR A 315 30.28 33.15 -24.23
C THR A 315 30.29 32.31 -22.95
N ALA A 316 30.70 31.04 -23.05
CA ALA A 316 30.91 30.21 -21.87
C ALA A 316 32.16 30.69 -21.12
N ILE A 317 31.97 31.19 -19.91
CA ILE A 317 33.04 31.67 -19.01
C ILE A 317 33.69 30.49 -18.28
N ASP A 318 32.87 29.53 -17.84
CA ASP A 318 33.30 28.39 -17.04
C ASP A 318 32.37 27.20 -17.24
N LYS A 319 32.87 25.98 -16.98
CA LYS A 319 32.11 24.73 -16.98
C LYS A 319 32.63 23.81 -15.89
N PHE A 320 31.73 23.20 -15.13
CA PHE A 320 32.08 22.38 -13.97
C PHE A 320 30.99 21.34 -13.66
N PRO A 321 31.33 20.24 -12.94
CA PRO A 321 30.34 19.29 -12.46
C PRO A 321 29.42 19.91 -11.40
N GLY A 322 28.16 19.46 -11.37
CA GLY A 322 27.11 19.97 -10.49
C GLY A 322 27.45 19.86 -9.01
N SER A 323 28.26 18.88 -8.61
CA SER A 323 28.79 18.76 -7.25
C SER A 323 29.46 20.05 -6.73
N GLU A 324 29.99 20.88 -7.63
CA GLU A 324 30.64 22.15 -7.28
C GLU A 324 29.65 23.32 -7.08
N LEU A 325 28.35 23.13 -7.33
CA LEU A 325 27.30 24.08 -6.94
C LEU A 325 27.04 24.08 -5.43
N ALA A 326 27.50 23.05 -4.71
CA ALA A 326 27.32 22.90 -3.27
C ALA A 326 27.85 24.13 -2.51
N GLY A 327 26.99 24.71 -1.65
CA GLY A 327 27.33 25.91 -0.88
C GLY A 327 27.01 27.24 -1.57
N THR A 328 26.52 27.21 -2.82
CA THR A 328 25.96 28.39 -3.49
C THR A 328 24.62 28.78 -2.88
N VAL A 329 24.40 30.08 -2.72
CA VAL A 329 23.14 30.67 -2.25
C VAL A 329 22.73 31.76 -3.22
N ALA A 330 21.47 31.74 -3.62
CA ALA A 330 20.83 32.80 -4.38
C ALA A 330 19.84 33.58 -3.53
N ARG A 331 19.34 34.69 -4.07
CA ARG A 331 18.17 35.40 -3.55
C ARG A 331 16.94 35.15 -4.41
N HIS A 332 15.79 35.19 -3.78
CA HIS A 332 14.51 35.11 -4.48
C HIS A 332 14.35 36.30 -5.46
N PRO A 333 13.73 36.13 -6.65
CA PRO A 333 13.52 37.21 -7.62
C PRO A 333 12.69 38.38 -7.08
N LEU A 334 11.88 38.12 -6.07
CA LEU A 334 11.04 39.12 -5.37
C LEU A 334 11.67 39.61 -4.05
N ALA A 335 12.97 39.40 -3.83
CA ALA A 335 13.68 39.99 -2.69
C ALA A 335 13.46 41.51 -2.64
N GLY A 336 13.30 42.07 -1.45
CA GLY A 336 12.83 43.44 -1.20
C GLY A 336 11.30 43.58 -1.06
N GLN A 337 10.52 42.53 -1.35
CA GLN A 337 9.05 42.57 -1.36
C GLN A 337 8.41 41.51 -0.43
N GLY A 338 9.09 41.19 0.68
CA GLY A 338 8.66 40.17 1.65
C GLY A 338 9.29 38.79 1.43
N TYR A 339 10.32 38.69 0.57
CA TYR A 339 11.03 37.46 0.23
C TYR A 339 12.53 37.57 0.56
N GLU A 340 12.87 37.93 1.81
CA GLU A 340 14.25 38.18 2.27
C GLU A 340 15.04 36.93 2.67
N PHE A 341 14.50 35.74 2.43
CA PHE A 341 15.16 34.50 2.80
C PHE A 341 16.22 34.09 1.76
N GLU A 342 17.22 33.34 2.23
CA GLU A 342 18.22 32.71 1.37
C GLU A 342 17.60 31.57 0.55
N VAL A 343 18.06 31.40 -0.69
CA VAL A 343 17.68 30.31 -1.60
C VAL A 343 18.93 29.44 -1.85
N PRO A 344 19.22 28.45 -0.97
CA PRO A 344 20.37 27.57 -1.14
C PRO A 344 20.23 26.64 -2.34
N PHE A 345 21.36 26.25 -2.91
CA PHE A 345 21.45 25.19 -3.88
C PHE A 345 21.53 23.83 -3.18
N LEU A 346 20.66 22.89 -3.56
CA LEU A 346 20.56 21.56 -2.94
C LEU A 346 20.70 20.44 -3.99
N PRO A 347 21.43 19.34 -3.69
CA PRO A 347 21.53 18.21 -4.59
C PRO A 347 20.20 17.44 -4.64
N GLY A 348 19.53 17.41 -5.79
CA GLY A 348 18.26 16.73 -6.00
C GLY A 348 18.36 15.60 -7.03
N GLY A 349 18.07 14.36 -6.61
CA GLY A 349 18.07 13.19 -7.50
C GLY A 349 16.94 13.18 -8.54
N HIS A 350 15.92 14.03 -8.37
CA HIS A 350 14.80 14.20 -9.31
C HIS A 350 15.12 15.15 -10.47
N VAL A 351 16.25 15.87 -10.42
CA VAL A 351 16.65 16.81 -11.47
C VAL A 351 17.05 16.02 -12.72
N THR A 352 16.60 16.47 -13.89
CA THR A 352 16.98 15.91 -15.19
C THR A 352 17.51 17.01 -16.12
N VAL A 353 18.15 16.59 -17.22
CA VAL A 353 18.61 17.47 -18.30
C VAL A 353 17.84 17.25 -19.62
N ASP A 354 16.67 16.61 -19.55
CA ASP A 354 15.82 16.34 -20.71
C ASP A 354 15.01 17.58 -21.13
N ALA A 355 14.66 18.44 -20.17
CA ALA A 355 13.89 19.66 -20.37
C ALA A 355 14.20 20.71 -19.29
N GLY A 356 13.83 21.97 -19.55
CA GLY A 356 14.04 23.08 -18.63
C GLY A 356 15.46 23.63 -18.69
N THR A 357 16.12 23.77 -17.52
CA THR A 357 17.45 24.41 -17.41
C THR A 357 18.47 23.56 -16.63
N GLY A 358 18.05 22.41 -16.10
CA GLY A 358 18.84 21.61 -15.15
C GLY A 358 18.97 22.24 -13.76
N LEU A 359 18.28 23.35 -13.50
CA LEU A 359 18.12 23.97 -12.19
C LEU A 359 16.62 24.11 -11.89
N VAL A 360 16.16 23.40 -10.87
CA VAL A 360 14.73 23.31 -10.54
C VAL A 360 14.48 24.21 -9.33
N HIS A 361 13.57 25.18 -9.46
CA HIS A 361 13.14 25.93 -8.27
C HIS A 361 12.34 24.98 -7.37
N THR A 362 12.64 24.98 -6.08
CA THR A 362 12.08 24.02 -5.12
C THR A 362 11.11 24.73 -4.19
N ALA A 363 9.84 24.31 -4.22
CA ALA A 363 8.75 24.79 -3.37
C ALA A 363 8.17 23.61 -2.56
N PRO A 364 8.68 23.32 -1.35
CA PRO A 364 8.28 22.16 -0.54
C PRO A 364 6.77 22.02 -0.27
N SER A 365 6.01 23.11 -0.39
CA SER A 365 4.56 23.10 -0.22
C SER A 365 3.77 22.58 -1.42
N HIS A 366 4.39 22.45 -2.59
CA HIS A 366 3.71 22.27 -3.88
C HIS A 366 4.34 21.19 -4.78
N GLY A 367 5.20 20.34 -4.24
CA GLY A 367 5.77 19.20 -4.95
C GLY A 367 6.21 18.11 -3.98
N ALA A 368 6.00 16.84 -4.34
CA ALA A 368 6.42 15.71 -3.50
C ALA A 368 7.94 15.62 -3.41
N ASP A 369 8.64 15.68 -4.54
CA ASP A 369 10.11 15.67 -4.59
C ASP A 369 10.71 16.91 -3.90
N ASP A 370 10.07 18.07 -4.06
CA ASP A 370 10.45 19.32 -3.40
C ASP A 370 10.33 19.22 -1.88
N PHE A 371 9.28 18.57 -1.40
CA PHE A 371 9.05 18.33 0.02
C PHE A 371 10.08 17.37 0.61
N ASP A 372 10.36 16.28 -0.08
CA ASP A 372 11.34 15.30 0.37
C ASP A 372 12.76 15.90 0.40
N LEU A 373 13.13 16.67 -0.64
CA LEU A 373 14.38 17.42 -0.66
C LEU A 373 14.44 18.46 0.45
N GLY A 374 13.37 19.26 0.62
CA GLY A 374 13.29 20.26 1.67
C GLY A 374 13.45 19.64 3.06
N ARG A 375 12.72 18.55 3.34
CA ARG A 375 12.79 17.79 4.58
C ARG A 375 14.21 17.25 4.86
N ALA A 376 14.86 16.66 3.85
CA ALA A 376 16.22 16.13 3.99
C ALA A 376 17.26 17.21 4.38
N HIS A 377 16.99 18.46 4.02
CA HIS A 377 17.85 19.62 4.31
C HIS A 377 17.27 20.58 5.36
N GLY A 378 16.24 20.20 6.10
CA GLY A 378 15.66 21.01 7.18
C GLY A 378 14.89 22.25 6.72
N ILE A 379 14.43 22.28 5.47
CA ILE A 379 13.59 23.35 4.90
C ILE A 379 12.11 22.95 5.07
N PRO A 380 11.34 23.64 5.92
CA PRO A 380 9.94 23.29 6.16
C PRO A 380 9.04 23.71 4.98
N ALA A 381 8.00 22.92 4.74
CA ALA A 381 6.86 23.37 3.96
C ALA A 381 6.05 24.42 4.75
N THR A 382 5.40 25.33 4.03
CA THR A 382 4.55 26.39 4.61
C THR A 382 3.16 26.40 3.97
N GLU A 383 2.13 26.77 4.71
CA GLU A 383 0.78 26.92 4.16
C GLU A 383 0.67 28.22 3.34
N THR A 384 0.87 28.10 2.03
CA THR A 384 0.84 29.22 1.08
C THR A 384 -0.49 29.31 0.33
N VAL A 385 -1.25 28.22 0.25
CA VAL A 385 -2.52 28.13 -0.50
C VAL A 385 -3.60 27.56 0.41
N THR A 386 -4.78 28.19 0.43
CA THR A 386 -5.97 27.78 1.20
C THR A 386 -6.74 26.68 0.48
N GLU A 387 -7.72 26.08 1.16
CA GLU A 387 -8.55 24.99 0.62
C GLU A 387 -9.33 25.35 -0.66
N ASP A 388 -9.70 26.63 -0.83
CA ASP A 388 -10.43 27.16 -1.98
C ASP A 388 -9.51 27.53 -3.16
N GLY A 389 -8.21 27.21 -3.05
CA GLY A 389 -7.23 27.47 -4.10
C GLY A 389 -6.83 28.94 -4.24
N SER A 390 -7.08 29.78 -3.22
CA SER A 390 -6.50 31.12 -3.14
C SER A 390 -5.19 31.14 -2.33
N TYR A 391 -4.35 32.16 -2.50
CA TYR A 391 -3.19 32.31 -1.64
C TYR A 391 -3.60 32.73 -0.23
N HIS A 392 -2.94 32.13 0.76
CA HIS A 392 -3.09 32.48 2.16
C HIS A 392 -2.70 33.94 2.42
N VAL A 393 -3.31 34.55 3.44
CA VAL A 393 -3.11 35.97 3.79
C VAL A 393 -1.66 36.32 4.12
N SER A 394 -0.88 35.33 4.52
CA SER A 394 0.54 35.47 4.87
C SER A 394 1.47 35.51 3.65
N VAL A 395 0.97 35.27 2.43
CA VAL A 395 1.79 35.32 1.22
C VAL A 395 1.89 36.78 0.73
N PRO A 396 3.07 37.42 0.85
CA PRO A 396 3.22 38.81 0.44
C PRO A 396 2.87 39.00 -1.04
N LEU A 397 2.32 40.16 -1.40
CA LEU A 397 1.88 40.54 -2.76
C LEU A 397 0.72 39.75 -3.36
N PHE A 398 0.50 38.49 -2.95
CA PHE A 398 -0.39 37.57 -3.68
C PHE A 398 -1.61 37.11 -2.89
N ALA A 399 -1.74 37.48 -1.61
CA ALA A 399 -2.87 37.12 -0.76
C ALA A 399 -4.23 37.29 -1.47
N GLY A 400 -5.05 36.23 -1.46
CA GLY A 400 -6.38 36.21 -2.07
C GLY A 400 -6.43 35.99 -3.60
N HIS A 401 -5.31 36.06 -4.32
CA HIS A 401 -5.27 35.64 -5.73
C HIS A 401 -5.46 34.13 -5.86
N VAL A 402 -6.11 33.72 -6.94
CA VAL A 402 -6.64 32.36 -7.08
C VAL A 402 -5.80 31.56 -8.08
N ILE A 403 -5.44 30.34 -7.72
CA ILE A 403 -4.69 29.40 -8.58
C ILE A 403 -5.65 28.73 -9.57
N THR A 404 -6.71 28.11 -9.04
CA THR A 404 -7.78 27.47 -9.79
C THR A 404 -9.10 27.97 -9.25
N ARG A 405 -10.01 28.39 -10.13
CA ARG A 405 -11.33 28.90 -9.74
C ARG A 405 -12.25 27.73 -9.33
N PRO A 406 -13.33 27.99 -8.58
CA PRO A 406 -14.31 26.98 -8.22
C PRO A 406 -14.97 26.28 -9.43
N ASP A 407 -14.98 26.90 -10.61
CA ASP A 407 -15.47 26.29 -11.86
C ASP A 407 -14.43 25.40 -12.57
N GLY A 408 -13.29 25.12 -11.93
CA GLY A 408 -12.21 24.29 -12.46
C GLY A 408 -11.31 25.00 -13.48
N LYS A 409 -11.56 26.27 -13.79
CA LYS A 409 -10.74 27.03 -14.74
C LYS A 409 -9.57 27.71 -14.05
N LYS A 410 -8.59 28.10 -14.85
CA LYS A 410 -7.41 28.84 -14.41
C LYS A 410 -7.79 30.14 -13.70
N GLY A 411 -7.22 30.34 -12.50
CA GLY A 411 -7.30 31.60 -11.78
C GLY A 411 -6.33 32.65 -12.33
N ASP A 412 -6.08 33.69 -11.55
CA ASP A 412 -5.20 34.81 -11.93
C ASP A 412 -3.79 34.71 -11.33
N ALA A 413 -3.52 33.77 -10.41
CA ALA A 413 -2.26 33.62 -9.70
C ALA A 413 -1.03 33.58 -10.64
N ASN A 414 -1.05 32.76 -11.69
CA ASN A 414 0.08 32.69 -12.64
C ASN A 414 0.37 34.05 -13.29
N LYS A 415 -0.67 34.78 -13.66
CA LYS A 415 -0.54 36.08 -14.33
C LYS A 415 0.06 37.11 -13.38
N VAL A 416 -0.44 37.17 -12.14
CA VAL A 416 0.00 38.16 -11.14
C VAL A 416 1.42 37.87 -10.69
N VAL A 417 1.77 36.60 -10.44
CA VAL A 417 3.14 36.23 -10.08
C VAL A 417 4.11 36.53 -11.23
N THR A 418 3.77 36.15 -12.46
CA THR A 418 4.64 36.43 -13.63
C THR A 418 4.86 37.93 -13.80
N ALA A 419 3.81 38.75 -13.65
CA ALA A 419 3.92 40.20 -13.75
C ALA A 419 4.79 40.81 -12.64
N ALA A 420 4.68 40.31 -11.40
CA ALA A 420 5.51 40.77 -10.28
C ALA A 420 6.99 40.41 -10.49
N VAL A 421 7.27 39.19 -10.96
CA VAL A 421 8.64 38.74 -11.28
C VAL A 421 9.20 39.51 -12.46
N GLU A 422 8.40 39.83 -13.48
CA GLU A 422 8.79 40.68 -14.61
C GLU A 422 9.12 42.11 -14.14
N ALA A 423 8.27 42.71 -13.31
CA ALA A 423 8.48 44.06 -12.76
C ALA A 423 9.72 44.15 -11.84
N ALA A 424 10.04 43.08 -11.11
CA ALA A 424 11.26 42.96 -10.33
C ALA A 424 12.53 42.72 -11.18
N GLY A 425 12.38 42.56 -12.50
CA GLY A 425 13.48 42.21 -13.39
C GLY A 425 13.98 40.78 -13.21
N GLY A 426 13.13 39.88 -12.69
CA GLY A 426 13.41 38.45 -12.47
C GLY A 426 13.03 37.53 -13.64
N LEU A 427 12.23 38.00 -14.61
CA LEU A 427 11.76 37.19 -15.74
C LEU A 427 12.74 37.24 -16.93
N LEU A 428 13.16 36.08 -17.44
CA LEU A 428 14.03 35.94 -18.62
C LEU A 428 13.23 35.60 -19.89
N ALA A 429 12.19 34.77 -19.78
CA ALA A 429 11.29 34.43 -20.87
C ALA A 429 9.95 33.90 -20.33
N LYS A 430 8.92 33.90 -21.18
CA LYS A 430 7.61 33.30 -20.93
C LYS A 430 7.09 32.60 -22.18
N GLY A 431 6.40 31.49 -22.00
CA GLY A 431 5.83 30.70 -23.09
C GLY A 431 4.66 29.85 -22.62
N GLN A 432 4.20 28.94 -23.48
CA GLN A 432 3.17 27.96 -23.15
C GLN A 432 3.59 26.58 -23.63
N ILE A 433 3.25 25.56 -22.85
CA ILE A 433 3.52 24.16 -23.17
C ILE A 433 2.24 23.35 -23.00
N ARG A 434 2.00 22.42 -23.93
CA ARG A 434 0.93 21.43 -23.81
C ARG A 434 1.55 20.12 -23.35
N HIS A 435 1.09 19.60 -22.23
CA HIS A 435 1.63 18.39 -21.60
C HIS A 435 0.56 17.67 -20.80
N SER A 436 0.83 16.42 -20.45
CA SER A 436 -0.04 15.60 -19.62
C SER A 436 -0.01 16.08 -18.17
N TYR A 437 -1.18 16.38 -17.59
CA TYR A 437 -1.28 16.97 -16.25
C TYR A 437 -2.38 16.27 -15.42
N PRO A 438 -2.21 16.14 -14.09
CA PRO A 438 -3.20 15.49 -13.23
C PRO A 438 -4.50 16.29 -13.11
N HIS A 439 -5.63 15.61 -13.30
CA HIS A 439 -6.98 16.12 -13.16
C HIS A 439 -7.79 15.24 -12.21
N SER A 440 -8.77 15.83 -11.53
CA SER A 440 -9.76 15.05 -10.79
C SER A 440 -10.56 14.19 -11.76
N TRP A 441 -10.67 12.91 -11.46
CA TRP A 441 -11.52 12.02 -12.22
C TRP A 441 -13.01 12.41 -12.18
N ARG A 442 -13.45 13.13 -11.13
CA ARG A 442 -14.84 13.53 -10.88
C ARG A 442 -15.17 14.85 -11.56
N SER A 443 -14.47 15.93 -11.19
CA SER A 443 -14.73 17.27 -11.73
C SER A 443 -14.06 17.53 -13.07
N LYS A 444 -13.10 16.68 -13.49
CA LYS A 444 -12.25 16.89 -14.67
C LYS A 444 -11.41 18.16 -14.60
N ALA A 445 -11.33 18.81 -13.43
CA ALA A 445 -10.55 20.01 -13.21
C ALA A 445 -9.08 19.67 -12.89
N PRO A 446 -8.12 20.53 -13.27
CA PRO A 446 -6.71 20.36 -12.93
C PRO A 446 -6.47 20.33 -11.41
N LEU A 447 -5.60 19.44 -10.95
CA LEU A 447 -5.21 19.34 -9.54
C LEU A 447 -4.01 20.22 -9.22
N ILE A 448 -3.86 20.56 -7.94
CA ILE A 448 -2.67 21.23 -7.42
C ILE A 448 -2.05 20.37 -6.32
N PHE A 449 -0.74 20.46 -6.15
CA PHE A 449 -0.11 20.00 -4.92
C PHE A 449 -0.22 21.09 -3.87
N ARG A 450 -0.85 20.76 -2.75
CA ARG A 450 -1.06 21.69 -1.63
C ARG A 450 -0.57 21.04 -0.34
N ALA A 451 0.28 21.75 0.40
CA ALA A 451 0.62 21.40 1.77
C ALA A 451 -0.65 21.41 2.64
N THR A 452 -1.04 20.24 3.13
CA THR A 452 -2.13 20.07 4.07
C THR A 452 -1.58 19.66 5.43
N PRO A 453 -2.19 20.11 6.54
CA PRO A 453 -1.97 19.50 7.84
C PRO A 453 -2.27 18.00 7.78
N GLN A 454 -1.33 17.20 8.26
CA GLN A 454 -1.42 15.74 8.35
C GLN A 454 -0.84 15.28 9.68
N TRP A 455 -1.28 14.12 10.14
CA TRP A 455 -0.79 13.46 11.34
C TRP A 455 0.25 12.41 10.99
N PHE A 456 1.35 12.43 11.72
CA PHE A 456 2.50 11.59 11.48
C PHE A 456 2.92 10.86 12.74
N ILE A 457 3.35 9.62 12.59
CA ILE A 457 4.17 8.92 13.58
C ILE A 457 5.63 9.11 13.18
N SER A 458 6.41 9.71 14.08
CA SER A 458 7.83 9.94 13.87
C SER A 458 8.63 8.63 13.92
N MET A 459 9.49 8.43 12.92
CA MET A 459 10.45 7.31 12.86
C MET A 459 11.66 7.53 13.78
N GLU A 460 11.96 8.79 14.11
CA GLU A 460 13.12 9.18 14.93
C GLU A 460 12.77 9.37 16.40
N THR A 461 11.62 9.99 16.68
CA THR A 461 11.18 10.21 18.06
C THR A 461 11.00 8.87 18.76
N ASN A 462 11.54 8.74 19.97
CA ASN A 462 11.57 7.49 20.74
C ASN A 462 12.35 6.32 20.09
N GLY A 463 13.17 6.58 19.07
CA GLY A 463 14.04 5.56 18.46
C GLY A 463 13.29 4.46 17.70
N LEU A 464 12.14 4.77 17.11
CA LEU A 464 11.29 3.79 16.42
C LEU A 464 12.03 3.06 15.28
N ARG A 465 12.79 3.79 14.45
CA ARG A 465 13.58 3.21 13.35
C ARG A 465 14.61 2.20 13.88
N GLU A 466 15.38 2.58 14.89
CA GLU A 466 16.39 1.73 15.52
C GLU A 466 15.76 0.46 16.13
N THR A 467 14.64 0.65 16.84
CA THR A 467 13.88 -0.46 17.46
C THR A 467 13.37 -1.43 16.40
N ALA A 468 12.80 -0.93 15.30
CA ALA A 468 12.31 -1.75 14.20
C ALA A 468 13.44 -2.53 13.52
N LEU A 469 14.58 -1.90 13.23
CA LEU A 469 15.75 -2.57 12.65
C LEU A 469 16.34 -3.63 13.58
N ALA A 470 16.38 -3.37 14.89
CA ALA A 470 16.80 -4.35 15.88
C ALA A 470 15.83 -5.54 15.97
N ALA A 471 14.52 -5.27 15.90
CA ALA A 471 13.50 -6.31 15.89
C ALA A 471 13.59 -7.20 14.63
N LEU A 472 13.84 -6.62 13.45
CA LEU A 472 14.02 -7.37 12.21
C LEU A 472 15.20 -8.37 12.29
N LYS A 473 16.29 -8.01 12.97
CA LYS A 473 17.43 -8.93 13.19
C LYS A 473 17.07 -10.14 14.06
N GLN A 474 16.02 -10.03 14.87
CA GLN A 474 15.53 -11.10 15.74
C GLN A 474 14.42 -11.94 15.09
N THR A 475 13.83 -11.47 13.99
CA THR A 475 12.80 -12.19 13.24
C THR A 475 13.41 -13.14 12.23
N ARG A 476 12.87 -14.36 12.14
CA ARG A 476 13.22 -15.32 11.10
C ARG A 476 12.47 -15.04 9.80
N PHE A 477 13.18 -14.90 8.68
CA PHE A 477 12.58 -14.71 7.35
C PHE A 477 12.64 -15.97 6.50
N VAL A 478 11.56 -16.27 5.79
CA VAL A 478 11.47 -17.35 4.80
C VAL A 478 10.80 -16.81 3.53
N PRO A 479 11.54 -16.62 2.43
CA PRO A 479 12.97 -16.82 2.28
C PRO A 479 13.80 -15.67 2.90
N GLU A 480 15.10 -15.87 3.08
CA GLU A 480 15.99 -14.91 3.79
C GLU A 480 16.03 -13.53 3.12
N GLN A 481 15.83 -13.44 1.80
CA GLN A 481 15.83 -12.15 1.09
C GLN A 481 14.74 -11.20 1.58
N GLY A 482 13.68 -11.70 2.23
CA GLY A 482 12.65 -10.87 2.86
C GLY A 482 13.21 -9.91 3.91
N TYR A 483 14.28 -10.30 4.62
CA TYR A 483 14.96 -9.44 5.58
C TYR A 483 15.54 -8.19 4.89
N ASN A 484 16.30 -8.35 3.81
CA ASN A 484 16.92 -7.24 3.08
C ASN A 484 15.86 -6.29 2.51
N ARG A 485 14.74 -6.84 2.03
CA ARG A 485 13.63 -6.06 1.48
C ARG A 485 12.95 -5.21 2.55
N LEU A 486 12.69 -5.75 3.74
CA LEU A 486 12.02 -5.00 4.81
C LEU A 486 12.98 -4.01 5.49
N SER A 487 14.22 -4.43 5.79
CA SER A 487 15.24 -3.57 6.44
C SER A 487 15.58 -2.34 5.61
N SER A 488 15.89 -2.49 4.32
CA SER A 488 16.20 -1.34 3.43
C SER A 488 15.06 -0.32 3.35
N MET A 489 13.80 -0.80 3.41
CA MET A 489 12.63 0.08 3.46
C MET A 489 12.52 0.83 4.78
N ILE A 490 12.86 0.21 5.92
CA ILE A 490 12.88 0.87 7.23
C ILE A 490 14.03 1.87 7.33
N GLU A 491 15.22 1.53 6.84
CA GLU A 491 16.43 2.36 6.89
C GLU A 491 16.24 3.72 6.22
N SER A 492 15.45 3.79 5.15
CA SER A 492 15.19 5.01 4.38
C SER A 492 13.80 5.61 4.61
N ARG A 493 12.99 5.03 5.50
CA ARG A 493 11.59 5.41 5.67
C ARG A 493 11.45 6.85 6.20
N PRO A 494 10.62 7.71 5.58
CA PRO A 494 10.18 8.96 6.19
C PRO A 494 9.10 8.70 7.26
N ASP A 495 8.81 9.72 8.09
CA ASP A 495 7.72 9.62 9.08
C ASP A 495 6.40 9.15 8.47
N TRP A 496 5.70 8.31 9.22
CA TRP A 496 4.52 7.62 8.73
C TRP A 496 3.29 8.52 8.84
N VAL A 497 2.79 8.98 7.69
CA VAL A 497 1.52 9.73 7.61
C VAL A 497 0.33 8.80 7.88
N ILE A 498 -0.33 8.98 9.02
CA ILE A 498 -1.45 8.14 9.44
C ILE A 498 -2.83 8.78 9.19
N SER A 499 -2.94 10.08 8.94
CA SER A 499 -4.24 10.72 8.70
C SER A 499 -4.78 10.51 7.29
N ARG A 500 -6.10 10.37 7.17
CA ARG A 500 -6.85 10.43 5.91
C ARG A 500 -8.11 11.29 6.10
N GLN A 501 -8.34 12.21 5.17
CA GLN A 501 -9.54 13.07 5.12
C GLN A 501 -10.70 12.31 4.45
N ARG A 502 -11.21 11.31 5.16
CA ARG A 502 -12.20 10.34 4.70
C ARG A 502 -13.18 10.02 5.84
N ALA A 503 -14.29 9.36 5.53
CA ALA A 503 -15.40 9.19 6.46
C ALA A 503 -15.48 7.76 7.06
N TRP A 504 -14.96 6.75 6.37
CA TRP A 504 -15.07 5.33 6.75
C TRP A 504 -13.74 4.75 7.20
N GLY A 505 -13.57 4.74 8.52
CA GLY A 505 -12.41 4.23 9.26
C GLY A 505 -12.47 4.63 10.72
N VAL A 506 -11.44 4.24 11.49
CA VAL A 506 -11.33 4.65 12.89
C VAL A 506 -10.82 6.10 12.96
N PRO A 507 -11.54 7.03 13.62
CA PRO A 507 -11.05 8.39 13.85
C PRO A 507 -9.72 8.36 14.60
N ILE A 508 -8.80 9.28 14.27
CA ILE A 508 -7.60 9.50 15.11
C ILE A 508 -8.01 9.85 16.55
N ALA A 509 -9.16 10.52 16.69
CA ALA A 509 -9.84 10.81 17.94
C ALA A 509 -8.95 11.52 18.97
N ILE A 510 -8.48 12.71 18.58
CA ILE A 510 -7.67 13.60 19.42
C ILE A 510 -8.19 15.04 19.34
N PHE A 511 -7.75 15.86 20.28
CA PHE A 511 -7.98 17.29 20.29
C PHE A 511 -6.68 18.05 20.06
N VAL A 512 -6.77 19.22 19.43
CA VAL A 512 -5.64 20.14 19.22
C VAL A 512 -5.91 21.45 19.94
N ASP A 513 -4.94 21.96 20.67
CA ASP A 513 -5.03 23.30 21.27
C ASP A 513 -4.99 24.36 20.17
N LYS A 514 -6.02 25.21 20.07
CA LYS A 514 -6.14 26.21 19.01
C LYS A 514 -5.09 27.32 19.07
N LYS A 515 -4.47 27.56 20.24
CA LYS A 515 -3.46 28.60 20.44
C LYS A 515 -2.07 28.10 20.07
N THR A 516 -1.74 26.87 20.46
CA THR A 516 -0.40 26.30 20.27
C THR A 516 -0.29 25.43 19.01
N GLY A 517 -1.39 24.86 18.53
CA GLY A 517 -1.40 23.88 17.44
C GLY A 517 -0.93 22.48 17.86
N GLU A 518 -0.61 22.28 19.14
CA GLU A 518 -0.16 21.00 19.68
C GLU A 518 -1.34 20.07 20.01
N PRO A 519 -1.17 18.74 19.84
CA PRO A 519 -2.17 17.78 20.29
C PRO A 519 -2.29 17.77 21.82
N LEU A 520 -3.53 17.69 22.31
CA LEU A 520 -3.85 17.51 23.73
C LEU A 520 -3.42 16.13 24.20
N ARG A 521 -2.36 16.08 25.02
CA ARG A 521 -1.83 14.85 25.63
C ARG A 521 -2.42 14.66 27.03
N ASP A 522 -3.67 14.20 27.11
CA ASP A 522 -4.39 13.98 28.37
C ASP A 522 -4.93 12.54 28.47
N THR A 523 -4.41 11.77 29.44
CA THR A 523 -4.80 10.36 29.62
C THR A 523 -6.27 10.17 29.98
N ALA A 524 -6.88 11.09 30.73
CA ALA A 524 -8.29 10.96 31.12
C ALA A 524 -9.22 11.22 29.93
N VAL A 525 -8.86 12.14 29.03
CA VAL A 525 -9.56 12.35 27.75
C VAL A 525 -9.43 11.11 26.87
N CYS A 526 -8.22 10.56 26.69
CA CYS A 526 -8.00 9.33 25.93
C CYS A 526 -8.86 8.16 26.43
N GLN A 527 -8.92 7.98 27.76
CA GLN A 527 -9.74 6.93 28.38
C GLN A 527 -11.24 7.11 28.13
N ARG A 528 -11.76 8.35 28.19
CA ARG A 528 -13.18 8.62 27.88
C ARG A 528 -13.52 8.32 26.42
N ILE A 529 -12.63 8.68 25.50
CA ILE A 529 -12.80 8.38 24.06
C ILE A 529 -12.84 6.87 23.84
N ALA A 530 -11.85 6.15 24.37
CA ALA A 530 -11.79 4.69 24.22
C ALA A 530 -13.00 3.98 24.85
N ALA A 531 -13.45 4.44 26.03
CA ALA A 531 -14.64 3.89 26.69
C ALA A 531 -15.93 4.13 25.88
N ALA A 532 -16.05 5.28 25.22
CA ALA A 532 -17.16 5.55 24.32
C ALA A 532 -17.13 4.62 23.09
N PHE A 533 -15.94 4.38 22.53
CA PHE A 533 -15.79 3.46 21.39
C PHE A 533 -16.12 2.02 21.76
N GLU A 534 -15.82 1.56 22.99
CA GLU A 534 -16.23 0.23 23.44
C GLU A 534 -17.75 0.05 23.52
N LEU A 535 -18.48 1.13 23.83
CA LEU A 535 -19.93 1.07 24.03
C LEU A 535 -20.72 1.30 22.74
N GLU A 536 -20.24 2.20 21.89
CA GLU A 536 -21.00 2.73 20.75
C GLU A 536 -20.25 2.66 19.41
N GLY A 537 -19.06 2.06 19.40
CA GLY A 537 -18.13 2.05 18.26
C GLY A 537 -17.50 3.43 18.00
N ALA A 538 -16.67 3.50 16.96
CA ALA A 538 -16.03 4.71 16.48
C ALA A 538 -17.02 5.82 16.09
N ASP A 539 -18.28 5.45 15.82
CA ASP A 539 -19.36 6.39 15.52
C ASP A 539 -19.66 7.33 16.70
N ALA A 540 -19.31 6.94 17.93
CA ALA A 540 -19.41 7.80 19.11
C ALA A 540 -18.76 9.17 18.88
N TRP A 541 -17.64 9.22 18.15
CA TRP A 541 -16.90 10.43 17.86
C TRP A 541 -17.70 11.48 17.08
N TYR A 542 -18.65 11.03 16.27
CA TYR A 542 -19.51 11.88 15.44
C TYR A 542 -20.90 12.09 16.04
N LYS A 543 -21.33 11.23 16.97
CA LYS A 543 -22.64 11.31 17.65
C LYS A 543 -22.63 12.31 18.80
N HIS A 544 -21.56 12.33 19.58
CA HIS A 544 -21.44 13.16 20.79
C HIS A 544 -20.76 14.49 20.51
N ASP A 545 -21.05 15.49 21.34
CA ASP A 545 -20.33 16.77 21.27
C ASP A 545 -18.87 16.62 21.76
N ALA A 546 -18.01 17.56 21.37
CA ALA A 546 -16.62 17.56 21.82
C ALA A 546 -16.48 17.67 23.36
N GLN A 547 -17.45 18.28 24.05
CA GLN A 547 -17.41 18.52 25.49
C GLN A 547 -17.55 17.21 26.28
N PHE A 548 -18.33 16.26 25.76
CA PHE A 548 -18.48 14.90 26.30
C PHE A 548 -17.11 14.23 26.52
N PHE A 549 -16.20 14.35 25.55
CA PHE A 549 -14.86 13.78 25.63
C PHE A 549 -13.88 14.63 26.46
N LEU A 550 -13.97 15.95 26.34
CA LEU A 550 -13.11 16.89 27.08
C LEU A 550 -13.38 16.89 28.59
N GLY A 551 -14.58 16.50 29.02
CA GLY A 551 -14.99 16.52 30.43
C GLY A 551 -15.12 17.95 30.96
N ASN A 552 -15.33 18.14 32.26
CA ASN A 552 -15.73 19.45 32.80
C ASN A 552 -14.58 20.46 32.99
N THR A 553 -13.31 20.01 32.86
CA THR A 553 -12.12 20.84 33.13
C THR A 553 -11.60 21.58 31.92
N LEU A 554 -11.83 21.03 30.72
CA LEU A 554 -11.37 21.58 29.44
C LEU A 554 -12.56 22.15 28.68
N LYS A 555 -12.36 23.23 27.92
CA LYS A 555 -13.43 23.89 27.18
C LYS A 555 -13.29 23.65 25.68
N THR A 556 -14.38 23.29 25.02
CA THR A 556 -14.43 23.13 23.55
C THR A 556 -14.00 24.39 22.78
N GLU A 557 -14.11 25.55 23.40
CA GLU A 557 -13.65 26.83 22.84
C GLU A 557 -12.14 26.83 22.55
N ASP A 558 -11.34 26.23 23.44
CA ASP A 558 -9.86 26.20 23.35
C ASP A 558 -9.33 25.08 22.45
N TYR A 559 -10.16 24.06 22.16
CA TYR A 559 -9.74 22.86 21.45
C TYR A 559 -10.45 22.65 20.11
N GLU A 560 -9.72 22.15 19.13
CA GLU A 560 -10.22 21.68 17.84
C GLU A 560 -10.35 20.15 17.89
N GLN A 561 -11.52 19.62 17.53
CA GLN A 561 -11.75 18.18 17.41
C GLN A 561 -11.22 17.70 16.05
N VAL A 562 -10.30 16.73 16.06
CA VAL A 562 -9.78 16.15 14.82
C VAL A 562 -10.75 15.10 14.28
N LEU A 563 -11.22 15.30 13.05
CA LEU A 563 -12.18 14.41 12.37
C LEU A 563 -11.52 13.48 11.34
N ASP A 564 -10.21 13.63 11.12
CA ASP A 564 -9.43 12.71 10.30
C ASP A 564 -9.54 11.27 10.82
N ILE A 565 -9.64 10.33 9.90
CA ILE A 565 -9.51 8.90 10.21
C ILE A 565 -8.05 8.46 10.10
N VAL A 566 -7.71 7.40 10.81
CA VAL A 566 -6.42 6.74 10.72
C VAL A 566 -6.33 5.94 9.41
N ASP A 567 -5.11 5.71 8.92
CA ASP A 567 -4.91 4.88 7.76
C ASP A 567 -5.17 3.41 8.05
N VAL A 568 -5.68 2.70 7.04
CA VAL A 568 -6.02 1.27 7.15
C VAL A 568 -4.81 0.38 7.43
N TRP A 569 -3.60 0.87 7.14
CA TRP A 569 -2.37 0.15 7.47
C TRP A 569 -2.08 0.17 8.96
N PHE A 570 -2.46 1.23 9.67
CA PHE A 570 -2.41 1.33 11.12
C PHE A 570 -3.45 0.42 11.76
N GLU A 571 -4.69 0.41 11.23
CA GLU A 571 -5.74 -0.48 11.70
C GLU A 571 -5.32 -1.96 11.59
N SER A 572 -4.94 -2.38 10.38
CA SER A 572 -4.45 -3.75 10.16
C SER A 572 -3.14 -4.03 10.92
N GLY A 573 -2.26 -3.03 11.04
CA GLY A 573 -1.04 -3.09 11.84
C GLY A 573 -1.28 -3.29 13.33
N SER A 574 -2.45 -2.86 13.84
CA SER A 574 -2.86 -3.01 15.24
C SER A 574 -3.54 -4.35 15.53
N THR A 575 -3.73 -5.22 14.53
CA THR A 575 -4.41 -6.52 14.71
C THR A 575 -3.74 -7.41 15.74
N HIS A 576 -2.43 -7.32 15.95
CA HIS A 576 -1.80 -8.10 17.02
C HIS A 576 -2.29 -7.67 18.42
N ALA A 577 -2.61 -6.39 18.61
CA ALA A 577 -3.11 -5.88 19.88
C ALA A 577 -4.57 -6.25 20.14
N PHE A 578 -5.46 -6.10 19.15
CA PHE A 578 -6.89 -6.36 19.35
C PHE A 578 -7.31 -7.82 19.07
N VAL A 579 -6.42 -8.63 18.49
CA VAL A 579 -6.65 -10.06 18.24
C VAL A 579 -5.77 -10.92 19.13
N LEU A 580 -4.44 -10.82 19.02
CA LEU A 580 -3.53 -11.76 19.68
C LEU A 580 -3.46 -11.57 21.20
N GLU A 581 -3.49 -10.32 21.68
CA GLU A 581 -3.46 -10.04 23.13
C GLU A 581 -4.82 -10.26 23.80
N GLN A 582 -5.93 -10.09 23.08
CA GLN A 582 -7.29 -10.17 23.63
C GLN A 582 -7.84 -11.59 23.69
N ARG A 583 -7.44 -12.45 22.74
CA ARG A 583 -8.00 -13.79 22.61
C ARG A 583 -7.26 -14.83 23.46
N PRO A 584 -7.94 -15.57 24.36
CA PRO A 584 -7.29 -16.52 25.28
C PRO A 584 -6.76 -17.79 24.58
N ASP A 585 -7.26 -18.11 23.38
CA ASP A 585 -6.82 -19.22 22.54
C ASP A 585 -5.58 -18.86 21.69
N LEU A 586 -5.20 -17.59 21.62
CA LEU A 586 -4.00 -17.10 20.93
C LEU A 586 -2.86 -16.77 21.89
N LYS A 587 -1.73 -16.32 21.33
CA LYS A 587 -0.59 -15.78 22.07
C LYS A 587 0.00 -14.60 21.31
N TRP A 588 0.63 -13.72 22.06
CA TRP A 588 1.46 -12.64 21.54
C TRP A 588 2.90 -12.82 22.06
N PRO A 589 3.94 -12.67 21.21
CA PRO A 589 3.88 -12.48 19.75
C PRO A 589 3.39 -13.75 19.00
N ALA A 590 3.00 -13.58 17.73
CA ALA A 590 2.69 -14.71 16.86
C ALA A 590 3.96 -15.49 16.46
N ASP A 591 3.85 -16.80 16.28
CA ASP A 591 4.96 -17.60 15.75
C ASP A 591 5.23 -17.29 14.28
N LEU A 592 4.19 -16.95 13.52
CA LEU A 592 4.29 -16.76 12.09
C LEU A 592 3.29 -15.74 11.56
N TYR A 593 3.79 -14.80 10.76
CA TYR A 593 3.02 -14.05 9.77
C TYR A 593 3.29 -14.64 8.38
N LEU A 594 2.25 -14.84 7.56
CA LEU A 594 2.38 -15.45 6.24
C LEU A 594 1.54 -14.69 5.21
N GLU A 595 2.19 -13.99 4.26
CA GLU A 595 1.50 -13.22 3.22
C GLU A 595 2.27 -13.16 1.89
N GLY A 596 1.66 -12.52 0.89
CA GLY A 596 2.29 -12.22 -0.39
C GLY A 596 3.41 -11.18 -0.29
N SER A 597 4.29 -11.17 -1.30
CA SER A 597 5.49 -10.33 -1.31
C SER A 597 5.23 -8.81 -1.23
N ASP A 598 4.06 -8.33 -1.63
CA ASP A 598 3.59 -6.96 -1.45
C ASP A 598 3.51 -6.52 0.01
N GLN A 599 3.29 -7.45 0.95
CA GLN A 599 3.09 -7.11 2.35
C GLN A 599 4.36 -6.63 3.07
N HIS A 600 5.54 -6.72 2.45
CA HIS A 600 6.75 -6.00 2.88
C HIS A 600 6.60 -4.47 2.85
N ARG A 601 5.66 -3.96 2.05
CA ARG A 601 5.28 -2.54 2.02
C ARG A 601 3.92 -2.26 2.66
N GLY A 602 3.20 -3.32 3.05
CA GLY A 602 1.89 -3.28 3.67
C GLY A 602 1.94 -3.82 5.09
N TRP A 603 1.25 -4.93 5.32
CA TRP A 603 0.93 -5.40 6.66
C TRP A 603 2.11 -5.85 7.52
N PHE A 604 3.13 -6.50 6.95
CA PHE A 604 4.35 -6.85 7.71
C PHE A 604 5.05 -5.60 8.24
N HIS A 605 5.04 -4.55 7.42
CA HIS A 605 5.68 -3.27 7.68
C HIS A 605 4.91 -2.49 8.73
N SER A 606 3.60 -2.31 8.56
CA SER A 606 2.80 -1.54 9.50
C SER A 606 2.68 -2.24 10.85
N SER A 607 2.52 -3.56 10.89
CA SER A 607 2.51 -4.34 12.14
C SER A 607 3.84 -4.24 12.89
N LEU A 608 4.98 -4.24 12.16
CA LEU A 608 6.30 -4.02 12.76
C LEU A 608 6.39 -2.66 13.43
N LEU A 609 6.03 -1.58 12.71
CA LEU A 609 6.17 -0.22 13.20
C LEU A 609 5.23 0.06 14.37
N GLU A 610 3.97 -0.37 14.25
CA GLU A 610 3.01 -0.22 15.34
C GLU A 610 3.53 -0.93 16.60
N SER A 611 3.85 -2.23 16.51
CA SER A 611 4.31 -3.02 17.65
C SER A 611 5.65 -2.55 18.21
N CYS A 612 6.58 -2.08 17.37
CA CYS A 612 7.84 -1.51 17.86
C CYS A 612 7.60 -0.19 18.60
N GLY A 613 6.70 0.66 18.09
CA GLY A 613 6.37 1.94 18.72
C GLY A 613 5.60 1.81 20.03
N THR A 614 4.89 0.71 20.24
CA THR A 614 4.03 0.52 21.43
C THR A 614 4.47 -0.60 22.37
N ARG A 615 5.23 -1.60 21.91
CA ARG A 615 5.78 -2.73 22.69
C ARG A 615 7.29 -2.94 22.56
N GLY A 616 7.98 -2.20 21.69
CA GLY A 616 9.44 -2.29 21.56
C GLY A 616 9.98 -3.53 20.83
N ARG A 617 9.12 -4.32 20.17
CA ARG A 617 9.51 -5.50 19.37
C ARG A 617 8.55 -5.78 18.23
N ALA A 618 8.95 -6.61 17.28
CA ALA A 618 8.05 -7.12 16.24
C ALA A 618 6.93 -7.99 16.85
N PRO A 619 5.72 -7.98 16.26
CA PRO A 619 4.59 -8.78 16.74
C PRO A 619 4.65 -10.24 16.26
N TYR A 620 5.72 -10.61 15.56
CA TYR A 620 5.95 -11.92 14.98
C TYR A 620 7.38 -12.40 15.26
N ASP A 621 7.53 -13.71 15.49
CA ASP A 621 8.84 -14.37 15.59
C ASP A 621 9.37 -14.80 14.21
N ALA A 622 8.48 -15.02 13.24
CA ALA A 622 8.84 -15.33 11.86
C ALA A 622 7.90 -14.70 10.81
N VAL A 623 8.45 -14.44 9.63
CA VAL A 623 7.73 -14.00 8.43
C VAL A 623 7.98 -15.01 7.31
N LEU A 624 6.90 -15.56 6.75
CA LEU A 624 6.93 -16.35 5.52
C LEU A 624 6.30 -15.54 4.40
N THR A 625 7.01 -15.45 3.28
CA THR A 625 6.54 -14.75 2.09
C THR A 625 6.32 -15.72 0.95
N HIS A 626 5.21 -15.54 0.22
CA HIS A 626 5.03 -16.16 -1.08
C HIS A 626 5.00 -15.13 -2.23
N GLY A 627 5.34 -15.59 -3.44
CA GLY A 627 5.26 -14.80 -4.67
C GLY A 627 3.83 -14.51 -5.12
N PHE A 628 3.72 -13.74 -6.20
CA PHE A 628 2.45 -13.48 -6.87
C PHE A 628 2.01 -14.66 -7.73
N VAL A 629 0.74 -14.67 -8.12
CA VAL A 629 0.24 -15.61 -9.12
C VAL A 629 0.13 -14.90 -10.46
N LEU A 630 0.69 -15.50 -11.50
CA LEU A 630 0.70 -15.05 -12.89
C LEU A 630 -0.08 -16.03 -13.78
N ASP A 631 -0.46 -15.59 -14.97
CA ASP A 631 -1.02 -16.49 -15.98
C ASP A 631 0.04 -17.47 -16.54
N GLU A 632 -0.38 -18.42 -17.39
CA GLU A 632 0.53 -19.41 -18.01
C GLU A 632 1.65 -18.77 -18.84
N GLN A 633 1.48 -17.52 -19.30
CA GLN A 633 2.45 -16.76 -20.06
C GLN A 633 3.29 -15.83 -19.17
N SER A 634 3.23 -15.99 -17.85
CA SER A 634 3.94 -15.16 -16.85
C SER A 634 3.54 -13.68 -16.90
N ARG A 635 2.31 -13.38 -17.29
CA ARG A 635 1.75 -12.02 -17.28
C ARG A 635 0.87 -11.84 -16.05
N LYS A 636 0.84 -10.60 -15.55
CA LYS A 636 -0.08 -10.20 -14.48
C LYS A 636 -1.52 -10.43 -14.94
N MET A 637 -2.32 -11.05 -14.08
CA MET A 637 -3.74 -11.28 -14.37
C MET A 637 -4.54 -9.98 -14.28
N SER A 638 -5.41 -9.73 -15.25
CA SER A 638 -6.34 -8.61 -15.24
C SER A 638 -7.62 -8.94 -16.00
N LYS A 639 -8.74 -8.35 -15.56
CA LYS A 639 -10.04 -8.56 -16.21
C LYS A 639 -10.04 -8.10 -17.67
N SER A 640 -9.34 -7.01 -17.99
CA SER A 640 -9.25 -6.47 -19.35
C SER A 640 -8.50 -7.39 -20.32
N LEU A 641 -7.51 -8.15 -19.84
CA LEU A 641 -6.79 -9.14 -20.64
C LEU A 641 -7.52 -10.49 -20.75
N GLY A 642 -8.59 -10.70 -19.99
CA GLY A 642 -9.35 -11.95 -19.99
C GLY A 642 -8.56 -13.17 -19.49
N ASN A 643 -7.41 -12.97 -18.86
CA ASN A 643 -6.49 -14.02 -18.41
C ASN A 643 -6.67 -14.40 -16.92
N VAL A 644 -7.78 -13.99 -16.30
CA VAL A 644 -8.05 -14.25 -14.87
C VAL A 644 -8.54 -15.68 -14.66
N VAL A 645 -7.95 -16.38 -13.69
CA VAL A 645 -8.45 -17.66 -13.19
C VAL A 645 -9.11 -17.43 -11.83
N ALA A 646 -10.45 -17.55 -11.78
CA ALA A 646 -11.19 -17.46 -10.52
C ALA A 646 -11.10 -18.79 -9.74
N PRO A 647 -10.82 -18.78 -8.42
CA PRO A 647 -10.75 -20.00 -7.61
C PRO A 647 -12.02 -20.84 -7.69
N GLN A 648 -13.19 -20.18 -7.66
CA GLN A 648 -14.51 -20.82 -7.70
C GLN A 648 -14.67 -21.64 -8.98
N THR A 649 -14.27 -21.08 -10.12
CA THR A 649 -14.30 -21.80 -11.41
C THR A 649 -13.47 -23.07 -11.38
N VAL A 650 -12.27 -23.02 -10.78
CA VAL A 650 -11.40 -24.21 -10.65
C VAL A 650 -12.04 -25.25 -9.74
N VAL A 651 -12.58 -24.80 -8.60
CA VAL A 651 -13.19 -25.65 -7.58
C VAL A 651 -14.45 -26.34 -8.11
N ASP A 652 -15.30 -25.64 -8.86
CA ASP A 652 -16.52 -26.18 -9.44
C ASP A 652 -16.23 -27.20 -10.55
N GLN A 653 -15.15 -27.00 -11.30
CA GLN A 653 -14.76 -27.89 -12.40
C GLN A 653 -13.98 -29.12 -11.94
N SER A 654 -13.04 -28.93 -11.01
CA SER A 654 -12.02 -29.92 -10.68
C SER A 654 -11.97 -30.31 -9.20
N GLY A 655 -12.51 -29.48 -8.30
CA GLY A 655 -12.40 -29.62 -6.85
C GLY A 655 -11.31 -28.74 -6.23
N ALA A 656 -11.51 -28.40 -4.95
CA ALA A 656 -10.56 -27.65 -4.14
C ALA A 656 -9.25 -28.43 -3.93
N ASP A 657 -9.28 -29.76 -3.79
CA ASP A 657 -8.07 -30.57 -3.61
C ASP A 657 -7.10 -30.45 -4.79
N ILE A 658 -7.59 -30.22 -6.02
CA ILE A 658 -6.72 -30.00 -7.19
C ILE A 658 -5.98 -28.68 -7.08
N LEU A 659 -6.68 -27.62 -6.64
CA LEU A 659 -6.06 -26.33 -6.41
C LEU A 659 -5.06 -26.39 -5.25
N ARG A 660 -5.39 -27.12 -4.18
CA ARG A 660 -4.49 -27.33 -3.04
C ARG A 660 -3.23 -28.11 -3.43
N LEU A 661 -3.38 -29.14 -4.26
CA LEU A 661 -2.25 -29.92 -4.78
C LEU A 661 -1.33 -29.05 -5.63
N TRP A 662 -1.90 -28.19 -6.48
CA TRP A 662 -1.12 -27.20 -7.24
C TRP A 662 -0.29 -26.30 -6.32
N VAL A 663 -0.90 -25.72 -5.28
CA VAL A 663 -0.21 -24.83 -4.33
C VAL A 663 0.98 -25.53 -3.68
N VAL A 664 0.83 -26.76 -3.17
CA VAL A 664 1.93 -27.48 -2.50
C VAL A 664 2.99 -28.01 -3.44
N SER A 665 2.65 -28.19 -4.72
CA SER A 665 3.60 -28.68 -5.73
C SER A 665 4.45 -27.57 -6.35
N THR A 666 4.12 -26.31 -6.07
CA THR A 666 4.79 -25.15 -6.64
C THR A 666 5.77 -24.55 -5.62
N ASP A 667 6.92 -24.08 -6.10
CA ASP A 667 7.79 -23.23 -5.31
C ASP A 667 7.11 -21.87 -5.11
N TYR A 668 6.54 -21.67 -3.94
CA TYR A 668 5.83 -20.44 -3.59
C TYR A 668 6.78 -19.29 -3.24
N SER A 669 8.09 -19.52 -3.10
CA SER A 669 9.03 -18.43 -2.80
C SER A 669 9.23 -17.48 -4.00
N GLU A 670 8.94 -17.98 -5.20
CA GLU A 670 8.93 -17.26 -6.47
C GLU A 670 7.50 -17.01 -6.96
N ASP A 671 7.37 -16.22 -8.03
CA ASP A 671 6.08 -16.03 -8.70
C ASP A 671 5.56 -17.36 -9.29
N MET A 672 4.32 -17.68 -8.94
CA MET A 672 3.64 -18.91 -9.30
C MET A 672 2.85 -18.76 -10.61
N ARG A 673 2.81 -19.79 -11.44
CA ARG A 673 2.01 -19.80 -12.67
C ARG A 673 0.78 -20.68 -12.53
N VAL A 674 -0.34 -20.20 -13.05
CA VAL A 674 -1.60 -20.96 -13.08
C VAL A 674 -2.30 -20.86 -14.43
N GLY A 675 -2.90 -21.96 -14.84
CA GLY A 675 -3.86 -22.00 -15.93
C GLY A 675 -4.35 -23.41 -16.21
N LYS A 676 -5.05 -23.59 -17.33
CA LYS A 676 -5.79 -24.82 -17.64
C LYS A 676 -4.88 -26.04 -17.78
N GLU A 677 -3.74 -25.90 -18.45
CA GLU A 677 -2.84 -27.05 -18.66
C GLU A 677 -2.14 -27.45 -17.36
N ILE A 678 -1.74 -26.46 -16.55
CA ILE A 678 -1.16 -26.71 -15.22
C ILE A 678 -2.19 -27.41 -14.32
N LEU A 679 -3.43 -26.93 -14.26
CA LEU A 679 -4.47 -27.53 -13.43
C LEU A 679 -4.85 -28.93 -13.92
N LYS A 680 -4.86 -29.17 -15.24
CA LYS A 680 -5.07 -30.49 -15.82
C LYS A 680 -3.97 -31.48 -15.42
N TYR A 681 -2.71 -31.05 -15.46
CA TYR A 681 -1.60 -31.86 -14.96
C TYR A 681 -1.79 -32.25 -13.49
N GLN A 682 -2.23 -31.30 -12.65
CA GLN A 682 -2.50 -31.56 -11.23
C GLN A 682 -3.69 -32.52 -11.03
N ALA A 683 -4.73 -32.42 -11.85
CA ALA A 683 -5.82 -33.38 -11.86
C ALA A 683 -5.37 -34.81 -12.23
N ASP A 684 -4.44 -34.95 -13.18
CA ASP A 684 -3.85 -36.24 -13.54
C ASP A 684 -2.96 -36.81 -12.42
N ALA A 685 -2.16 -35.95 -11.77
CA ALA A 685 -1.36 -36.33 -10.61
C ALA A 685 -2.25 -36.81 -9.44
N TYR A 686 -3.31 -36.07 -9.14
CA TYR A 686 -4.33 -36.47 -8.16
C TYR A 686 -4.95 -37.83 -8.50
N ARG A 687 -5.36 -38.03 -9.76
CA ARG A 687 -5.97 -39.29 -10.22
C ARG A 687 -5.02 -40.47 -10.03
N ARG A 688 -3.72 -40.28 -10.30
CA ARG A 688 -2.71 -41.32 -10.08
C ARG A 688 -2.59 -41.65 -8.59
N LEU A 689 -2.42 -40.64 -7.74
CA LEU A 689 -2.34 -40.81 -6.29
C LEU A 689 -3.56 -41.55 -5.73
N ARG A 690 -4.77 -41.10 -6.11
CA ARG A 690 -6.02 -41.71 -5.69
C ARG A 690 -6.14 -43.17 -6.09
N ASN A 691 -5.76 -43.51 -7.33
CA ASN A 691 -5.85 -44.89 -7.81
C ASN A 691 -4.81 -45.80 -7.16
N THR A 692 -3.63 -45.28 -6.81
CA THR A 692 -2.67 -46.01 -5.99
C THR A 692 -3.25 -46.32 -4.61
N LEU A 693 -3.83 -45.32 -3.92
CA LEU A 693 -4.50 -45.54 -2.63
C LEU A 693 -5.67 -46.53 -2.74
N ARG A 694 -6.48 -46.43 -3.80
CA ARG A 694 -7.56 -47.37 -4.08
C ARG A 694 -7.06 -48.80 -4.22
N TYR A 695 -5.99 -49.00 -4.97
CA TYR A 695 -5.42 -50.32 -5.18
C TYR A 695 -4.90 -50.90 -3.86
N LEU A 696 -4.17 -50.10 -3.07
CA LEU A 696 -3.67 -50.51 -1.75
C LEU A 696 -4.81 -50.88 -0.80
N LEU A 697 -5.85 -50.05 -0.70
CA LEU A 697 -7.05 -50.34 0.11
C LEU A 697 -7.73 -51.64 -0.32
N GLY A 698 -7.81 -51.88 -1.64
CA GLY A 698 -8.40 -53.11 -2.14
C GLY A 698 -7.53 -54.34 -1.93
N ALA A 699 -6.21 -54.20 -1.99
CA ALA A 699 -5.26 -55.28 -1.76
C ALA A 699 -5.20 -55.73 -0.29
N LEU A 700 -5.61 -54.84 0.63
CA LEU A 700 -5.72 -55.13 2.05
C LEU A 700 -7.11 -55.70 2.45
N ASP A 701 -7.99 -55.97 1.48
CA ASP A 701 -9.28 -56.61 1.77
C ASP A 701 -9.06 -58.00 2.38
N GLY A 702 -9.56 -58.19 3.61
CA GLY A 702 -9.39 -59.42 4.38
C GLY A 702 -8.10 -59.52 5.21
N PHE A 703 -7.22 -58.51 5.17
CA PHE A 703 -6.00 -58.46 5.99
C PHE A 703 -6.35 -58.36 7.49
N GLN A 704 -5.73 -59.21 8.32
CA GLN A 704 -5.98 -59.28 9.76
C GLN A 704 -4.77 -58.83 10.59
N ASP A 705 -5.01 -58.42 11.83
CA ASP A 705 -3.94 -57.97 12.75
C ASP A 705 -2.88 -59.06 13.00
N SER A 706 -3.21 -60.35 12.85
CA SER A 706 -2.26 -61.45 12.95
C SER A 706 -1.22 -61.49 11.82
N GLU A 707 -1.48 -60.78 10.72
CA GLU A 707 -0.62 -60.71 9.52
C GLU A 707 0.29 -59.47 9.52
N ARG A 708 0.20 -58.64 10.56
CA ARG A 708 0.95 -57.39 10.74
C ARG A 708 2.30 -57.63 11.40
#